data_AF-A0A1L9QLQ2-F1
#
_entry.id   AF-A0A1L9QLQ2-F1
#
_cell.length_a   1.000
_cell.length_b   1.000
_cell.length_c   1.000
_cell.angle_alpha   90.00
_cell.angle_beta   90.00
_cell.angle_gamma   90.00
#
_symmetry.space_group_name_H-M   'P 1'
#
loop_
_entity.id
_entity.type
_entity.pdbx_description
1 polymer ?
#
loop_
_entity_poly.entity_id
_entity_poly.type
_entity_poly.pdbx_seq_one_letter_code
_entity_poly.pdbx_strand_id
1 'polypeptide(L)'
;MGLINGTVNNDIIIGTPQNDGINLLAGNDLGFGLDGNDFISGDEGIDILVGNRGDDTLIGGAGNDFLFGGQNSDVLFGASGNDSLIGNRGNDQLNGNTGDDAVYGGQGNDVVRGGQGNDAVFGDIGNDVLYGDLGNNSLTGGAGQDIFVVGVGVQTLIDFSNGSDRIGLASGVSFSNLTIAQGSGTSTVIRDTSGQIIATIQGVNADQIDSSDFTTNNTPIPTPSPAPTPIITPSPSPSPTPTPGPVRGPVTFTLQLLHTADQEAGLPAIEDAVNFSAVLNALADDFPNTLKLTSGDLYIPGPFFSTSAEIYRDGNGDGQGGIGDILINNALGFQAAALGNHEFDFGPGTVQNLVQADNTITTGAGIGANGYLGTQFPYLSSNLDFSTEATLSGLVVSSAQAPQPNSISKSVVLNVGGERIGVVGATTPTLGTISSPGGVGVNPANANDINALAAIIQQSVDELVAQGINKIVLLAHMQQISIEEQLAGLLNNVDIVMAGGSNTILANADDPLRAGDTSAGVYPKPFTSPSGEPVYVINTDGNYRYVGRLVAGFDANGIISQVLDESGAYATDAAGVNRVYGRTVNPQDVADPTVVAVTQAINGIATAKDSNLFGNTSVFLEGRRSQVRTEETNLGSLTADANLIVARQTDPTVVASLKNGGGIRDNIGQAIIPPGGTGGLEFSPPPANPLANKQEGDVSQLDIENTLRFNNSLTIVPLTATQLKEIAEHGVSDTAPGNTPGRFPQISGMAFSFDASQAVNSRVRSLAIKDDQGNTVDVVVENGSIVGDASRTIKVATLGFLAGGGDGYPFPQGNQTPLPEATTGNATFTTDNREQDALAEYLAANYSNTPFNVAETEPSGDTRIQNIANAADTVLNGTSVGIAGDGNNTITGDNNANVLVGHSGVDNITGNGGNDIIAGGLGNDNLTGSGGDDVFVFATPGDGSDTITDFGNGSDTIRVFASQFTGLTAGATPTLTLSGTPVGTTAQFLYNGGILSFDSDGTGATAVQTLATLTGSPALAASQIVVL
;
A
#
# COMPACT_ATOMS: atom_id res chain seq x y z
N MET A 1 1.93 13.82 38.89
CA MET A 1 1.16 13.95 37.66
C MET A 1 0.42 15.26 37.66
N GLY A 2 1.11 16.31 37.24
CA GLY A 2 0.44 17.43 36.58
C GLY A 2 0.03 16.97 35.18
N LEU A 3 -1.13 17.41 34.68
CA LEU A 3 -1.58 17.10 33.32
C LEU A 3 -1.36 18.33 32.44
N ILE A 4 -0.61 18.15 31.35
CA ILE A 4 -0.33 19.14 30.32
C ILE A 4 -1.07 18.68 29.06
N ASN A 5 -1.90 19.55 28.48
CA ASN A 5 -2.64 19.24 27.26
C ASN A 5 -2.19 20.16 26.13
N GLY A 6 -2.01 19.60 24.95
CA GLY A 6 -1.86 20.30 23.70
C GLY A 6 -3.18 20.84 23.16
N THR A 7 -3.15 21.13 21.87
CA THR A 7 -4.22 21.63 21.02
C THR A 7 -4.45 20.62 19.89
N VAL A 8 -5.35 20.95 18.96
CA VAL A 8 -5.61 20.08 17.79
C VAL A 8 -4.73 20.44 16.58
N ASN A 9 -3.59 21.09 16.80
CA ASN A 9 -2.63 21.44 15.76
C ASN A 9 -1.25 20.98 16.23
N ASN A 10 -0.28 20.96 15.32
CA ASN A 10 1.11 20.63 15.63
C ASN A 10 1.65 21.43 16.83
N ASP A 11 1.88 20.71 17.92
CA ASP A 11 2.28 21.21 19.21
C ASP A 11 3.69 20.73 19.57
N ILE A 12 4.36 21.53 20.40
CA ILE A 12 5.62 21.13 21.03
C ILE A 12 5.43 21.30 22.53
N ILE A 13 5.41 20.19 23.25
CA ILE A 13 5.20 20.15 24.69
C ILE A 13 6.42 19.55 25.36
N ILE A 14 6.94 20.30 26.33
CA ILE A 14 8.03 19.84 27.20
C ILE A 14 7.47 19.77 28.62
N GLY A 15 7.61 18.59 29.23
CA GLY A 15 7.27 18.27 30.60
C GLY A 15 8.21 18.93 31.61
N THR A 16 8.17 18.44 32.84
CA THR A 16 8.97 18.89 33.96
C THR A 16 9.90 17.76 34.43
N PRO A 17 10.90 18.05 35.27
CA PRO A 17 11.69 16.99 35.93
C PRO A 17 10.91 16.20 37.01
N GLN A 18 9.58 16.13 36.95
CA GLN A 18 8.72 15.38 37.86
C GLN A 18 7.70 14.60 37.04
N ASN A 19 7.12 13.54 37.62
CA ASN A 19 6.08 12.75 36.95
C ASN A 19 4.93 13.59 36.39
N ASP A 20 4.82 13.62 35.08
CA ASP A 20 3.85 14.35 34.28
C ASP A 20 2.91 13.44 33.49
N GLY A 21 1.78 14.01 33.10
CA GLY A 21 0.91 13.47 32.06
C GLY A 21 0.84 14.47 30.93
N ILE A 22 1.24 14.09 29.73
CA ILE A 22 1.24 14.92 28.52
C ILE A 22 0.26 14.29 27.54
N ASN A 23 -0.69 15.08 27.05
CA ASN A 23 -1.65 14.67 26.05
C ASN A 23 -1.61 15.66 24.88
N LEU A 24 -1.08 15.23 23.74
CA LEU A 24 -0.78 16.11 22.61
C LEU A 24 -2.02 16.39 21.76
N LEU A 25 -2.92 15.41 21.62
CA LEU A 25 -4.19 15.45 20.87
C LEU A 25 -3.96 15.28 19.36
N ALA A 26 -4.71 15.99 18.52
CA ALA A 26 -4.56 15.83 17.08
C ALA A 26 -3.48 16.79 16.56
N GLY A 27 -2.64 16.35 15.63
CA GLY A 27 -1.54 17.15 15.12
C GLY A 27 -0.29 16.30 14.94
N ASN A 28 0.69 16.79 14.19
CA ASN A 28 2.01 16.17 14.21
C ASN A 28 2.83 16.85 15.30
N ASP A 29 2.91 16.20 16.45
CA ASP A 29 3.32 16.81 17.69
C ASP A 29 4.69 16.32 18.16
N LEU A 30 5.31 17.09 19.06
CA LEU A 30 6.58 16.75 19.69
C LEU A 30 6.45 16.86 21.21
N GLY A 31 6.53 15.72 21.91
CA GLY A 31 6.37 15.61 23.36
C GLY A 31 7.64 15.15 24.07
N PHE A 32 8.07 15.87 25.12
CA PHE A 32 9.19 15.49 25.98
C PHE A 32 8.75 15.31 27.44
N GLY A 33 9.09 14.19 28.09
CA GLY A 33 8.85 13.93 29.51
C GLY A 33 9.86 14.64 30.43
N LEU A 34 11.15 14.44 30.16
CA LEU A 34 12.32 14.87 30.93
C LEU A 34 12.69 13.87 32.05
N ASP A 35 12.88 14.31 33.30
CA ASP A 35 13.08 13.40 34.42
C ASP A 35 11.71 13.09 35.05
N GLY A 36 11.50 11.89 35.57
CA GLY A 36 10.25 11.53 36.22
C GLY A 36 9.72 10.21 35.70
N ASN A 37 8.59 9.75 36.22
CA ASN A 37 7.89 8.64 35.57
C ASN A 37 6.67 9.25 34.90
N ASP A 38 6.79 9.51 33.61
CA ASP A 38 5.88 10.30 32.81
C ASP A 38 4.91 9.44 32.01
N PHE A 39 3.78 10.03 31.64
CA PHE A 39 2.83 9.47 30.71
C PHE A 39 2.68 10.43 29.53
N ILE A 40 3.02 10.00 28.32
CA ILE A 40 2.92 10.84 27.11
C ILE A 40 2.02 10.14 26.09
N SER A 41 1.02 10.85 25.58
CA SER A 41 0.09 10.38 24.55
C SER A 41 0.12 11.31 23.35
N GLY A 42 0.41 10.78 22.17
CA GLY A 42 0.34 11.46 20.87
C GLY A 42 -1.12 11.71 20.46
N ASP A 43 -1.91 10.64 20.35
CA ASP A 43 -3.31 10.62 19.88
C ASP A 43 -3.42 10.55 18.34
N GLU A 44 -3.78 11.59 17.59
CA GLU A 44 -3.90 11.48 16.11
C GLU A 44 -2.82 12.32 15.40
N GLY A 45 -2.00 11.72 14.55
CA GLY A 45 -1.00 12.41 13.74
C GLY A 45 0.36 11.70 13.77
N ILE A 46 1.39 12.29 13.16
CA ILE A 46 2.75 11.75 13.22
C ILE A 46 3.49 12.46 14.36
N ASP A 47 3.68 11.73 15.45
CA ASP A 47 4.21 12.28 16.68
C ASP A 47 5.64 11.83 16.96
N ILE A 48 6.37 12.67 17.69
CA ILE A 48 7.68 12.33 18.25
C ILE A 48 7.58 12.44 19.76
N LEU A 49 7.68 11.31 20.46
CA LEU A 49 7.54 11.23 21.92
C LEU A 49 8.85 10.79 22.55
N VAL A 50 9.33 11.53 23.55
CA VAL A 50 10.61 11.27 24.22
C VAL A 50 10.43 11.26 25.74
N GLY A 51 10.55 10.10 26.38
CA GLY A 51 10.44 9.94 27.83
C GLY A 51 11.61 10.59 28.55
N ASN A 52 12.83 10.16 28.18
CA ASN A 52 14.14 10.54 28.71
C ASN A 52 14.56 9.78 29.97
N ARG A 53 14.12 10.12 31.17
CA ARG A 53 14.66 9.54 32.41
C ARG A 53 13.58 9.19 33.39
N GLY A 54 13.59 7.93 33.81
CA GLY A 54 12.68 7.38 34.79
C GLY A 54 11.82 6.32 34.12
N ASP A 55 10.85 5.75 34.84
CA ASP A 55 10.06 4.65 34.26
C ASP A 55 8.84 5.24 33.52
N ASP A 56 8.99 5.54 32.24
CA ASP A 56 8.03 6.31 31.44
C ASP A 56 7.00 5.41 30.72
N THR A 57 5.88 5.99 30.33
CA THR A 57 4.86 5.35 29.48
C THR A 57 4.53 6.24 28.29
N LEU A 58 4.84 5.78 27.08
CA LEU A 58 4.63 6.51 25.84
C LEU A 58 3.59 5.77 24.99
N ILE A 59 2.61 6.49 24.46
CA ILE A 59 1.59 5.98 23.55
C ILE A 59 1.59 6.88 22.30
N GLY A 60 1.97 6.33 21.15
CA GLY A 60 1.94 7.05 19.86
C GLY A 60 0.52 7.44 19.50
N GLY A 61 -0.30 6.45 19.17
CA GLY A 61 -1.71 6.66 18.85
C GLY A 61 -2.00 6.24 17.42
N ALA A 62 -2.61 7.12 16.64
CA ALA A 62 -2.93 6.88 15.24
C ALA A 62 -2.01 7.73 14.35
N GLY A 63 -1.15 7.06 13.60
CA GLY A 63 -0.14 7.68 12.73
C GLY A 63 1.16 6.88 12.78
N ASN A 64 2.20 7.37 12.11
CA ASN A 64 3.50 6.69 12.08
C ASN A 64 4.45 7.41 13.03
N ASP A 65 4.48 6.96 14.27
CA ASP A 65 5.06 7.71 15.39
C ASP A 65 6.51 7.31 15.69
N PHE A 66 7.25 8.21 16.31
CA PHE A 66 8.61 7.97 16.81
C PHE A 66 8.64 8.06 18.33
N LEU A 67 8.84 6.93 18.99
CA LEU A 67 8.84 6.84 20.45
C LEU A 67 10.23 6.49 20.97
N PHE A 68 10.72 7.27 21.93
CA PHE A 68 12.01 7.08 22.58
C PHE A 68 11.81 6.98 24.09
N GLY A 69 12.01 5.80 24.67
CA GLY A 69 11.86 5.55 26.12
C GLY A 69 12.88 6.35 26.93
N GLY A 70 14.16 6.00 26.77
CA GLY A 70 15.27 6.78 27.31
C GLY A 70 16.10 5.97 28.29
N GLN A 71 16.11 6.34 29.56
CA GLN A 71 16.82 5.65 30.63
C GLN A 71 15.80 5.12 31.62
N ASN A 72 16.11 3.96 32.19
CA ASN A 72 15.28 3.20 33.15
C ASN A 72 14.23 2.35 32.43
N SER A 73 13.26 1.78 33.16
CA SER A 73 12.39 0.74 32.60
C SER A 73 11.12 1.34 32.04
N ASP A 74 11.07 1.47 30.72
CA ASP A 74 10.01 2.18 30.01
C ASP A 74 8.94 1.24 29.44
N VAL A 75 7.78 1.82 29.13
CA VAL A 75 6.68 1.14 28.44
C VAL A 75 6.26 1.95 27.20
N LEU A 76 6.46 1.40 26.01
CA LEU A 76 6.15 2.06 24.75
C LEU A 76 5.06 1.30 23.98
N PHE A 77 4.06 2.02 23.50
CA PHE A 77 3.01 1.51 22.62
C PHE A 77 2.92 2.37 21.35
N GLY A 78 3.17 1.78 20.17
CA GLY A 78 3.00 2.47 18.89
C GLY A 78 1.52 2.75 18.62
N ALA A 79 0.72 1.69 18.69
CA ALA A 79 -0.73 1.64 18.52
C ALA A 79 -1.15 1.40 17.07
N SER A 80 -1.56 2.39 16.30
CA SER A 80 -1.99 2.17 14.92
C SER A 80 -1.19 3.01 13.93
N GLY A 81 -0.54 2.33 12.99
CA GLY A 81 0.34 2.92 11.99
C GLY A 81 1.70 2.25 12.04
N ASN A 82 2.61 2.65 11.17
CA ASN A 82 3.94 2.05 11.09
C ASN A 82 4.90 2.84 11.98
N ASP A 83 5.10 2.35 13.19
CA ASP A 83 5.77 3.09 14.25
C ASP A 83 7.25 2.71 14.41
N SER A 84 8.05 3.66 14.90
CA SER A 84 9.44 3.44 15.28
C SER A 84 9.61 3.63 16.78
N LEU A 85 9.78 2.52 17.51
CA LEU A 85 9.91 2.51 18.97
C LEU A 85 11.35 2.15 19.36
N ILE A 86 11.95 2.93 20.25
CA ILE A 86 13.31 2.71 20.75
C ILE A 86 13.33 2.82 22.27
N GLY A 87 13.60 1.71 22.97
CA GLY A 87 13.64 1.64 24.44
C GLY A 87 14.84 2.38 25.04
N ASN A 88 15.97 2.35 24.32
CA ASN A 88 17.26 2.94 24.70
C ASN A 88 17.99 2.22 25.84
N ARG A 89 17.86 2.60 27.11
CA ARG A 89 18.59 1.97 28.22
C ARG A 89 17.63 1.60 29.32
N GLY A 90 17.44 0.32 29.59
CA GLY A 90 16.38 -0.07 30.50
C GLY A 90 16.21 -1.56 30.61
N ASN A 91 15.22 -2.01 31.35
CA ASN A 91 14.58 -3.27 30.97
C ASN A 91 13.20 -2.86 30.52
N ASP A 92 13.03 -2.74 29.23
CA ASP A 92 11.92 -2.02 28.60
C ASP A 92 10.83 -2.97 28.13
N GLN A 93 9.62 -2.45 27.98
CA GLN A 93 8.48 -3.15 27.41
C GLN A 93 7.95 -2.38 26.22
N LEU A 94 8.12 -2.94 25.02
CA LEU A 94 7.76 -2.29 23.77
C LEU A 94 6.74 -3.12 23.00
N ASN A 95 5.73 -2.45 22.42
CA ASN A 95 4.72 -3.09 21.60
C ASN A 95 4.29 -2.16 20.45
N GLY A 96 4.63 -2.52 19.22
CA GLY A 96 4.22 -1.78 18.02
C GLY A 96 2.68 -1.75 17.85
N ASN A 97 2.03 -2.87 18.17
CA ASN A 97 0.58 -3.12 18.07
C ASN A 97 0.07 -3.39 16.66
N THR A 98 -0.27 -2.40 15.84
CA THR A 98 -0.83 -2.62 14.50
C THR A 98 -0.16 -1.74 13.47
N GLY A 99 0.34 -2.35 12.40
CA GLY A 99 1.16 -1.68 11.38
C GLY A 99 2.47 -2.44 11.21
N ASP A 100 3.26 -2.06 10.20
CA ASP A 100 4.59 -2.63 9.99
C ASP A 100 5.60 -1.82 10.81
N ASP A 101 5.95 -2.32 11.99
CA ASP A 101 6.67 -1.56 13.01
C ASP A 101 8.17 -1.83 13.03
N ALA A 102 8.97 -0.83 13.42
CA ALA A 102 10.38 -0.97 13.74
C ALA A 102 10.60 -0.79 15.25
N VAL A 103 10.87 -1.88 15.96
CA VAL A 103 10.90 -1.89 17.43
C VAL A 103 12.28 -2.33 17.94
N TYR A 104 12.97 -1.44 18.65
CA TYR A 104 14.32 -1.63 19.17
C TYR A 104 14.33 -1.61 20.70
N GLY A 105 14.70 -2.74 21.34
CA GLY A 105 14.80 -2.86 22.80
C GLY A 105 15.85 -1.92 23.39
N GLY A 106 17.06 -1.95 22.84
CA GLY A 106 18.17 -1.11 23.30
C GLY A 106 19.09 -1.85 24.27
N GLN A 107 19.43 -1.24 25.40
CA GLN A 107 20.35 -1.81 26.40
C GLN A 107 19.60 -2.28 27.63
N GLY A 108 19.62 -3.58 27.86
CA GLY A 108 19.22 -4.29 29.05
C GLY A 108 18.35 -5.48 28.68
N ASN A 109 17.53 -6.00 29.58
CA ASN A 109 16.77 -7.24 29.29
C ASN A 109 15.33 -6.86 28.96
N ASP A 110 15.05 -6.76 27.67
CA ASP A 110 13.86 -6.13 27.15
C ASP A 110 12.79 -7.16 26.77
N VAL A 111 11.55 -6.72 26.74
CA VAL A 111 10.42 -7.47 26.18
C VAL A 111 9.88 -6.68 25.00
N VAL A 112 10.15 -7.17 23.80
CA VAL A 112 9.88 -6.46 22.56
C VAL A 112 8.84 -7.22 21.74
N ARG A 113 7.77 -6.53 21.34
CA ARG A 113 6.68 -7.10 20.55
C ARG A 113 6.47 -6.24 19.31
N GLY A 114 6.49 -6.88 18.14
CA GLY A 114 6.08 -6.25 16.88
C GLY A 114 4.60 -5.93 16.93
N GLY A 115 3.76 -6.93 16.69
CA GLY A 115 2.31 -6.79 16.86
C GLY A 115 1.56 -7.49 15.73
N GLN A 116 0.71 -6.76 15.03
CA GLN A 116 0.09 -7.17 13.78
C GLN A 116 0.76 -6.39 12.65
N GLY A 117 1.40 -7.09 11.73
CA GLY A 117 2.13 -6.45 10.62
C GLY A 117 3.40 -7.24 10.31
N ASN A 118 4.21 -6.75 9.38
CA ASN A 118 5.53 -7.30 9.11
C ASN A 118 6.58 -6.45 9.82
N ASP A 119 6.87 -6.83 11.05
CA ASP A 119 7.67 -6.03 11.97
C ASP A 119 9.16 -6.35 11.86
N ALA A 120 9.99 -5.33 12.10
CA ALA A 120 11.41 -5.47 12.35
C ALA A 120 11.67 -5.28 13.85
N VAL A 121 11.97 -6.37 14.54
CA VAL A 121 12.11 -6.41 16.00
C VAL A 121 13.56 -6.71 16.38
N PHE A 122 14.14 -5.83 17.20
CA PHE A 122 15.54 -5.90 17.65
C PHE A 122 15.60 -5.93 19.18
N GLY A 123 16.28 -6.92 19.75
CA GLY A 123 16.59 -6.97 21.20
C GLY A 123 17.77 -6.08 21.57
N ASP A 124 18.76 -5.97 20.68
CA ASP A 124 20.00 -5.22 20.85
C ASP A 124 20.95 -5.77 21.93
N ILE A 125 21.10 -5.14 23.10
CA ILE A 125 22.10 -5.54 24.10
C ILE A 125 21.41 -6.01 25.37
N GLY A 126 21.37 -7.32 25.59
CA GLY A 126 21.03 -7.94 26.86
C GLY A 126 20.39 -9.31 26.64
N ASN A 127 19.57 -9.78 27.58
CA ASN A 127 18.88 -11.07 27.42
C ASN A 127 17.41 -10.80 27.17
N ASP A 128 17.02 -10.80 25.91
CA ASP A 128 15.75 -10.22 25.47
C ASP A 128 14.69 -11.28 25.19
N VAL A 129 13.42 -10.87 25.20
CA VAL A 129 12.29 -11.70 24.78
C VAL A 129 11.57 -11.02 23.63
N LEU A 130 11.67 -11.61 22.44
CA LEU A 130 11.16 -11.03 21.20
C LEU A 130 9.91 -11.78 20.74
N TYR A 131 8.81 -11.05 20.53
CA TYR A 131 7.55 -11.54 19.99
C TYR A 131 7.32 -10.94 18.61
N GLY A 132 7.32 -11.77 17.57
CA GLY A 132 6.87 -11.33 16.24
C GLY A 132 5.34 -11.25 16.12
N ASP A 133 4.60 -12.07 16.87
CA ASP A 133 3.13 -12.12 16.78
C ASP A 133 2.60 -12.32 15.34
N LEU A 134 1.57 -11.59 14.89
CA LEU A 134 0.90 -11.84 13.60
C LEU A 134 1.65 -11.15 12.46
N GLY A 135 1.91 -11.90 11.38
CA GLY A 135 2.58 -11.40 10.17
C GLY A 135 3.94 -12.07 9.95
N ASN A 136 4.71 -11.53 9.00
CA ASN A 136 6.00 -12.07 8.61
C ASN A 136 7.14 -11.18 9.14
N ASN A 137 7.60 -11.48 10.36
CA ASN A 137 8.50 -10.57 11.05
C ASN A 137 9.96 -10.99 10.95
N SER A 138 10.83 -10.00 11.05
CA SER A 138 12.26 -10.15 11.19
C SER A 138 12.66 -9.91 12.64
N LEU A 139 13.20 -10.94 13.31
CA LEU A 139 13.64 -10.87 14.69
C LEU A 139 15.17 -10.97 14.76
N THR A 140 15.80 -10.00 15.43
CA THR A 140 17.25 -9.95 15.70
C THR A 140 17.47 -9.84 17.20
N GLY A 141 18.12 -10.83 17.81
CA GLY A 141 18.36 -10.89 19.27
C GLY A 141 19.44 -9.91 19.71
N GLY A 142 20.54 -9.85 18.96
CA GLY A 142 21.69 -9.05 19.30
C GLY A 142 22.63 -9.77 20.29
N ALA A 143 23.04 -9.05 21.33
CA ALA A 143 24.08 -9.48 22.26
C ALA A 143 23.51 -9.96 23.60
N GLY A 144 23.33 -11.27 23.73
CA GLY A 144 23.17 -11.93 25.03
C GLY A 144 22.59 -13.33 24.86
N GLN A 145 21.65 -13.71 25.72
CA GLN A 145 20.92 -14.97 25.62
C GLN A 145 19.45 -14.67 25.41
N ASP A 146 19.01 -14.74 24.17
CA ASP A 146 17.71 -14.20 23.79
C ASP A 146 16.65 -15.30 23.64
N ILE A 147 15.38 -14.91 23.75
CA ILE A 147 14.23 -15.79 23.53
C ILE A 147 13.40 -15.25 22.37
N PHE A 148 13.41 -15.96 21.25
CA PHE A 148 12.59 -15.68 20.08
C PHE A 148 11.27 -16.46 20.19
N VAL A 149 10.16 -15.79 20.48
CA VAL A 149 8.86 -16.43 20.66
C VAL A 149 8.15 -16.61 19.32
N VAL A 150 7.82 -17.86 19.00
CA VAL A 150 7.21 -18.27 17.71
C VAL A 150 5.95 -19.11 17.94
N GLY A 151 5.04 -19.11 16.97
CA GLY A 151 3.82 -19.94 17.01
C GLY A 151 2.57 -19.33 16.40
N VAL A 152 2.62 -18.06 16.00
CA VAL A 152 1.67 -17.37 15.11
C VAL A 152 2.50 -16.55 14.11
N GLY A 153 2.03 -16.39 12.87
CA GLY A 153 2.82 -15.77 11.80
C GLY A 153 4.05 -16.59 11.37
N VAL A 154 4.80 -16.08 10.38
CA VAL A 154 6.06 -16.69 9.92
C VAL A 154 7.22 -15.82 10.40
N GLN A 155 8.05 -16.33 11.29
CA GLN A 155 9.12 -15.54 11.89
C GLN A 155 10.48 -15.82 11.23
N THR A 156 11.24 -14.80 10.89
CA THR A 156 12.64 -14.94 10.43
C THR A 156 13.58 -14.51 11.54
N LEU A 157 14.40 -15.43 12.04
CA LEU A 157 15.41 -15.18 13.07
C LEU A 157 16.75 -14.96 12.37
N ILE A 158 17.30 -13.74 12.48
CA ILE A 158 18.46 -13.32 11.68
C ILE A 158 19.79 -13.79 12.28
N ASP A 159 19.97 -13.66 13.59
CA ASP A 159 21.27 -13.81 14.27
C ASP A 159 21.26 -14.85 15.39
N PHE A 160 20.31 -15.79 15.35
CA PHE A 160 20.16 -16.85 16.34
C PHE A 160 21.48 -17.60 16.60
N SER A 161 21.95 -17.50 17.83
CA SER A 161 23.19 -18.09 18.31
C SER A 161 22.92 -19.39 19.06
N ASN A 162 23.10 -20.51 18.36
CA ASN A 162 22.92 -21.85 18.92
C ASN A 162 23.70 -22.06 20.24
N GLY A 163 23.00 -22.54 21.28
CA GLY A 163 23.55 -22.77 22.61
C GLY A 163 23.65 -21.52 23.51
N SER A 164 23.33 -20.33 22.99
CA SER A 164 23.11 -19.10 23.76
C SER A 164 21.62 -18.75 23.77
N ASP A 165 21.03 -18.69 22.58
CA ASP A 165 19.64 -18.25 22.39
C ASP A 165 18.67 -19.42 22.44
N ARG A 166 17.39 -19.09 22.60
CA ARG A 166 16.29 -20.05 22.67
C ARG A 166 15.10 -19.62 21.83
N ILE A 167 14.34 -20.61 21.39
CA ILE A 167 13.09 -20.45 20.66
C ILE A 167 11.94 -20.73 21.63
N GLY A 168 11.18 -19.69 21.96
CA GLY A 168 9.97 -19.78 22.77
C GLY A 168 8.81 -20.35 21.96
N LEU A 169 8.16 -21.40 22.45
CA LEU A 169 7.01 -22.01 21.77
C LEU A 169 5.69 -21.53 22.39
N ALA A 170 4.71 -21.21 21.54
CA ALA A 170 3.35 -20.89 21.98
C ALA A 170 2.69 -22.03 22.78
N SER A 171 1.72 -21.68 23.62
CA SER A 171 1.00 -22.63 24.49
C SER A 171 0.37 -23.77 23.67
N GLY A 172 0.70 -25.02 24.02
CA GLY A 172 0.22 -26.21 23.32
C GLY A 172 1.15 -26.74 22.22
N VAL A 173 2.20 -26.01 21.86
CA VAL A 173 3.26 -26.46 20.95
C VAL A 173 4.45 -26.97 21.77
N SER A 174 4.96 -28.15 21.42
CA SER A 174 6.15 -28.74 22.04
C SER A 174 7.15 -29.13 20.96
N PHE A 175 8.43 -29.28 21.30
CA PHE A 175 9.47 -29.71 20.36
C PHE A 175 9.10 -30.99 19.59
N SER A 176 8.43 -31.95 20.24
CA SER A 176 7.99 -33.20 19.59
C SER A 176 6.96 -33.00 18.47
N ASN A 177 6.35 -31.83 18.42
CA ASN A 177 5.32 -31.46 17.45
C ASN A 177 5.92 -30.71 16.25
N LEU A 178 7.25 -30.52 16.23
CA LEU A 178 7.93 -29.73 15.21
C LEU A 178 8.67 -30.61 14.21
N THR A 179 8.66 -30.18 12.96
CA THR A 179 9.57 -30.68 11.93
C THR A 179 10.66 -29.66 11.68
N ILE A 180 11.91 -30.06 11.86
CA ILE A 180 13.09 -29.23 11.64
C ILE A 180 13.77 -29.72 10.37
N ALA A 181 13.95 -28.84 9.39
CA ALA A 181 14.50 -29.18 8.09
C ALA A 181 15.50 -28.12 7.62
N GLN A 182 16.47 -28.53 6.81
CA GLN A 182 17.40 -27.61 6.16
C GLN A 182 16.64 -26.76 5.14
N GLY A 183 16.83 -25.44 5.19
CA GLY A 183 16.37 -24.47 4.20
C GLY A 183 17.39 -24.24 3.08
N SER A 184 17.31 -23.10 2.40
CA SER A 184 18.33 -22.66 1.43
C SER A 184 19.63 -22.26 2.15
N GLY A 185 20.77 -22.58 1.53
CA GLY A 185 22.08 -22.25 2.12
C GLY A 185 22.26 -22.84 3.53
N THR A 186 22.68 -21.98 4.46
CA THR A 186 22.88 -22.33 5.88
C THR A 186 21.67 -22.02 6.76
N SER A 187 20.45 -22.02 6.23
CA SER A 187 19.24 -21.72 7.02
C SER A 187 18.52 -22.98 7.52
N THR A 188 17.81 -22.87 8.64
CA THR A 188 16.94 -23.92 9.19
C THR A 188 15.48 -23.47 9.13
N VAL A 189 14.59 -24.37 8.73
CA VAL A 189 13.14 -24.14 8.70
C VAL A 189 12.48 -25.01 9.76
N ILE A 190 11.69 -24.38 10.63
CA ILE A 190 10.89 -25.03 11.66
C ILE A 190 9.43 -24.99 11.25
N ARG A 191 8.81 -26.17 11.21
CA ARG A 191 7.39 -26.34 10.90
C ARG A 191 6.64 -26.94 12.07
N ASP A 192 5.37 -26.57 12.21
CA ASP A 192 4.46 -27.15 13.17
C ASP A 192 3.86 -28.50 12.69
N THR A 193 2.87 -29.04 13.41
CA THR A 193 2.17 -30.28 13.03
C THR A 193 1.30 -30.18 11.78
N SER A 194 0.91 -28.96 11.38
CA SER A 194 0.16 -28.73 10.14
C SER A 194 1.08 -28.65 8.92
N GLY A 195 2.40 -28.53 9.14
CA GLY A 195 3.41 -28.35 8.11
C GLY A 195 3.68 -26.88 7.78
N GLN A 196 2.99 -25.95 8.45
CA GLN A 196 3.22 -24.51 8.34
C GLN A 196 4.60 -24.15 8.88
N ILE A 197 5.31 -23.26 8.20
CA ILE A 197 6.57 -22.69 8.71
C ILE A 197 6.21 -21.72 9.82
N ILE A 198 6.75 -21.94 11.01
CA ILE A 198 6.59 -21.01 12.16
C ILE A 198 7.85 -20.21 12.42
N ALA A 199 9.00 -20.68 11.95
CA ALA A 199 10.26 -19.96 12.02
C ALA A 199 11.23 -20.38 10.92
N THR A 200 11.98 -19.43 10.37
CA THR A 200 13.18 -19.65 9.58
C THR A 200 14.36 -19.04 10.32
N ILE A 201 15.36 -19.85 10.64
CA ILE A 201 16.61 -19.40 11.27
C ILE A 201 17.65 -19.21 10.18
N GLN A 202 18.19 -18.01 10.06
CA GLN A 202 19.27 -17.72 9.12
C GLN A 202 20.62 -18.12 9.72
N GLY A 203 21.55 -18.59 8.88
CA GLY A 203 22.94 -18.85 9.30
C GLY A 203 23.17 -20.10 10.16
N VAL A 204 22.12 -20.84 10.55
CA VAL A 204 22.22 -22.09 11.33
C VAL A 204 21.69 -23.28 10.54
N ASN A 205 22.48 -24.35 10.46
CA ASN A 205 22.07 -25.60 9.80
C ASN A 205 21.15 -26.44 10.69
N ALA A 206 20.28 -27.22 10.06
CA ALA A 206 19.23 -27.97 10.74
C ALA A 206 19.77 -29.07 11.66
N ASP A 207 20.97 -29.59 11.38
CA ASP A 207 21.65 -30.58 12.23
C ASP A 207 22.26 -29.98 13.51
N GLN A 208 22.26 -28.65 13.63
CA GLN A 208 22.71 -27.94 14.81
C GLN A 208 21.57 -27.72 15.81
N ILE A 209 20.31 -27.72 15.36
CA ILE A 209 19.14 -27.47 16.22
C ILE A 209 18.65 -28.75 16.89
N ASP A 210 18.49 -28.70 18.22
CA ASP A 210 17.90 -29.78 19.01
C ASP A 210 16.92 -29.29 20.07
N SER A 211 16.38 -30.21 20.89
CA SER A 211 15.37 -29.88 21.90
C SER A 211 15.82 -28.86 22.96
N SER A 212 17.13 -28.67 23.16
CA SER A 212 17.69 -27.73 24.13
C SER A 212 17.57 -26.28 23.68
N ASP A 213 17.48 -26.04 22.36
CA ASP A 213 17.26 -24.72 21.76
C ASP A 213 15.83 -24.19 21.97
N PHE A 214 14.90 -24.98 22.54
CA PHE A 214 13.50 -24.58 22.71
C PHE A 214 13.12 -24.37 24.18
N THR A 215 12.20 -23.44 24.45
CA THR A 215 11.64 -23.18 25.78
C THR A 215 10.13 -22.98 25.72
N THR A 216 9.44 -23.26 26.82
CA THR A 216 8.01 -22.91 27.02
C THR A 216 7.82 -21.87 28.11
N ASN A 217 8.91 -21.37 28.69
CA ASN A 217 8.88 -20.33 29.71
C ASN A 217 8.99 -18.97 29.01
N ASN A 218 7.86 -18.50 28.48
CA ASN A 218 7.75 -17.23 27.77
C ASN A 218 7.02 -16.29 28.75
N THR A 219 7.76 -15.53 29.56
CA THR A 219 7.18 -14.66 30.60
C THR A 219 6.17 -13.68 29.98
N PRO A 220 4.90 -13.68 30.42
CA PRO A 220 3.86 -12.79 29.86
C PRO A 220 4.05 -11.32 30.29
N ILE A 221 3.68 -10.39 29.39
CA ILE A 221 3.51 -8.96 29.69
C ILE A 221 2.33 -8.78 30.69
N PRO A 222 2.49 -8.01 31.79
CA PRO A 222 1.36 -7.49 32.54
C PRO A 222 0.65 -6.42 31.72
N THR A 223 -0.61 -6.62 31.37
CA THR A 223 -1.43 -5.54 30.79
C THR A 223 -1.63 -4.43 31.84
N PRO A 224 -1.36 -3.14 31.54
CA PRO A 224 -1.77 -2.08 32.43
C PRO A 224 -3.30 -2.06 32.51
N SER A 225 -3.81 -1.99 33.74
CA SER A 225 -5.24 -1.87 34.02
C SER A 225 -5.73 -0.49 33.56
N PRO A 226 -6.61 -0.35 32.55
CA PRO A 226 -7.29 0.91 32.34
C PRO A 226 -8.14 1.23 33.58
N ALA A 227 -7.97 2.43 34.13
CA ALA A 227 -8.90 2.97 35.12
C ALA A 227 -10.31 3.11 34.47
N PRO A 228 -11.38 2.98 35.26
CA PRO A 228 -12.62 2.37 34.79
C PRO A 228 -13.58 3.39 34.17
N THR A 229 -14.32 3.00 33.12
CA THR A 229 -15.71 3.41 32.88
C THR A 229 -16.38 2.57 31.76
N PRO A 230 -17.72 2.50 31.73
CA PRO A 230 -18.56 1.46 32.31
C PRO A 230 -18.92 0.29 31.38
N ILE A 231 -19.18 -0.84 32.02
CA ILE A 231 -19.66 -2.11 31.47
C ILE A 231 -20.95 -1.94 30.64
N ILE A 232 -20.91 -2.37 29.37
CA ILE A 232 -22.06 -2.98 28.69
C ILE A 232 -21.60 -4.33 28.14
N THR A 233 -22.19 -5.40 28.68
CA THR A 233 -21.91 -6.77 28.26
C THR A 233 -22.68 -7.11 26.98
N PRO A 234 -22.11 -7.96 26.10
CA PRO A 234 -22.89 -8.93 25.36
C PRO A 234 -22.59 -10.35 25.86
N SER A 235 -23.66 -11.09 26.14
CA SER A 235 -23.64 -12.51 26.46
C SER A 235 -23.39 -13.33 25.18
N PRO A 236 -22.61 -14.42 25.20
CA PRO A 236 -22.67 -15.42 24.15
C PRO A 236 -23.78 -16.44 24.47
N SER A 237 -24.54 -16.85 23.46
CA SER A 237 -25.36 -18.06 23.47
C SER A 237 -24.93 -18.93 22.29
N PRO A 238 -24.83 -20.26 22.46
CA PRO A 238 -24.31 -21.15 21.43
C PRO A 238 -25.32 -21.44 20.31
N SER A 239 -24.74 -21.80 19.17
CA SER A 239 -25.33 -22.26 17.90
C SER A 239 -26.54 -23.20 18.04
N PRO A 240 -27.60 -23.06 17.20
CA PRO A 240 -28.64 -24.05 17.08
C PRO A 240 -28.31 -25.13 16.05
N THR A 241 -28.49 -26.38 16.46
CA THR A 241 -28.67 -27.60 15.65
C THR A 241 -29.60 -27.36 14.44
N PRO A 242 -29.35 -27.96 13.25
CA PRO A 242 -30.21 -27.77 12.09
C PRO A 242 -31.59 -28.40 12.28
N THR A 243 -32.63 -27.61 12.10
CA THR A 243 -34.03 -28.06 11.96
C THR A 243 -34.22 -28.73 10.59
N PRO A 244 -34.98 -29.85 10.49
CA PRO A 244 -35.34 -30.41 9.20
C PRO A 244 -36.22 -29.43 8.42
N GLY A 245 -35.76 -29.00 7.23
CA GLY A 245 -36.56 -28.20 6.31
C GLY A 245 -37.78 -28.96 5.77
N PRO A 246 -38.73 -28.25 5.12
CA PRO A 246 -39.97 -28.83 4.61
C PRO A 246 -39.71 -29.94 3.59
N VAL A 247 -40.61 -30.92 3.54
CA VAL A 247 -40.57 -32.04 2.59
C VAL A 247 -40.56 -31.49 1.15
N ARG A 248 -39.42 -31.56 0.48
CA ARG A 248 -39.20 -31.04 -0.89
C ARG A 248 -39.71 -32.05 -1.94
N GLY A 249 -40.12 -31.54 -3.10
CA GLY A 249 -40.60 -32.37 -4.21
C GLY A 249 -39.51 -33.29 -4.80
N PRO A 250 -39.89 -34.36 -5.52
CA PRO A 250 -38.91 -35.23 -6.19
C PRO A 250 -38.11 -34.45 -7.24
N VAL A 251 -36.82 -34.76 -7.38
CA VAL A 251 -35.95 -34.20 -8.44
C VAL A 251 -36.50 -34.62 -9.81
N THR A 252 -36.72 -33.65 -10.69
CA THR A 252 -37.18 -33.85 -12.07
C THR A 252 -36.12 -33.47 -13.10
N PHE A 253 -35.16 -32.62 -12.74
CA PHE A 253 -34.07 -32.17 -13.60
C PHE A 253 -32.80 -32.01 -12.79
N THR A 254 -31.69 -32.60 -13.23
CA THR A 254 -30.37 -32.39 -12.60
C THR A 254 -29.53 -31.54 -13.53
N LEU A 255 -29.00 -30.44 -13.02
CA LEU A 255 -28.07 -29.55 -13.70
C LEU A 255 -26.67 -29.77 -13.15
N GLN A 256 -25.68 -29.91 -14.03
CA GLN A 256 -24.29 -29.67 -13.71
C GLN A 256 -23.92 -28.26 -14.19
N LEU A 257 -23.42 -27.43 -13.30
CA LEU A 257 -22.83 -26.13 -13.62
C LEU A 257 -21.33 -26.19 -13.32
N LEU A 258 -20.53 -26.14 -14.38
CA LEU A 258 -19.09 -25.95 -14.31
C LEU A 258 -18.78 -24.46 -14.44
N HIS A 259 -17.94 -23.94 -13.58
CA HIS A 259 -17.82 -22.50 -13.43
C HIS A 259 -16.44 -22.04 -12.93
N THR A 260 -16.15 -20.76 -13.13
CA THR A 260 -14.92 -20.08 -12.70
C THR A 260 -15.19 -18.60 -12.50
N ALA A 261 -14.39 -17.93 -11.68
CA ALA A 261 -14.31 -16.47 -11.64
C ALA A 261 -12.87 -16.04 -11.94
N ASP A 262 -12.66 -14.74 -12.17
CA ASP A 262 -11.38 -14.06 -11.99
C ASP A 262 -10.22 -14.71 -12.75
N GLN A 263 -10.38 -14.98 -14.05
CA GLN A 263 -9.39 -15.75 -14.81
C GLN A 263 -8.06 -15.00 -14.97
N GLU A 264 -8.10 -13.67 -15.11
CA GLU A 264 -6.99 -12.71 -14.94
C GLU A 264 -5.62 -13.24 -15.38
N ALA A 265 -5.51 -13.75 -16.61
CA ALA A 265 -4.37 -14.61 -16.94
C ALA A 265 -3.02 -13.92 -16.69
N GLY A 266 -2.32 -14.35 -15.64
CA GLY A 266 -0.91 -14.02 -15.40
C GLY A 266 0.03 -15.01 -16.08
N LEU A 267 1.34 -14.90 -15.84
CA LEU A 267 2.30 -15.92 -16.29
C LEU A 267 1.96 -17.35 -15.79
N PRO A 268 1.47 -17.57 -14.55
CA PRO A 268 1.04 -18.91 -14.12
C PRO A 268 -0.04 -19.55 -15.01
N ALA A 269 -0.86 -18.76 -15.70
CA ALA A 269 -1.90 -19.25 -16.61
C ALA A 269 -1.32 -20.07 -17.79
N ILE A 270 -0.03 -19.94 -18.09
CA ILE A 270 0.66 -20.78 -19.09
C ILE A 270 0.50 -22.27 -18.77
N GLU A 271 0.63 -22.64 -17.50
CA GLU A 271 0.41 -24.01 -17.02
C GLU A 271 -1.04 -24.20 -16.58
N ASP A 272 -1.56 -23.27 -15.77
CA ASP A 272 -2.85 -23.43 -15.10
C ASP A 272 -4.03 -23.48 -16.08
N ALA A 273 -4.01 -22.74 -17.19
CA ALA A 273 -5.08 -22.82 -18.19
C ALA A 273 -5.12 -24.18 -18.90
N VAL A 274 -3.96 -24.82 -19.12
CA VAL A 274 -3.88 -26.17 -19.71
C VAL A 274 -4.44 -27.19 -18.72
N ASN A 275 -4.04 -27.12 -17.46
CA ASN A 275 -4.54 -28.01 -16.42
C ASN A 275 -6.04 -27.80 -16.16
N PHE A 276 -6.50 -26.56 -16.15
CA PHE A 276 -7.91 -26.19 -16.04
C PHE A 276 -8.72 -26.79 -17.19
N SER A 277 -8.23 -26.67 -18.43
CA SER A 277 -8.86 -27.29 -19.60
C SER A 277 -8.97 -28.81 -19.46
N ALA A 278 -7.92 -29.47 -18.97
CA ALA A 278 -7.94 -30.90 -18.70
C ALA A 278 -8.98 -31.29 -17.63
N VAL A 279 -9.03 -30.57 -16.51
CA VAL A 279 -10.03 -30.81 -15.45
C VAL A 279 -11.45 -30.57 -15.96
N LEU A 280 -11.68 -29.45 -16.64
CA LEU A 280 -12.99 -29.10 -17.20
C LEU A 280 -13.47 -30.17 -18.19
N ASN A 281 -12.58 -30.68 -19.05
CA ASN A 281 -12.89 -31.76 -20.00
C ASN A 281 -13.24 -33.07 -19.28
N ALA A 282 -12.52 -33.43 -18.22
CA ALA A 282 -12.81 -34.63 -17.43
C ALA A 282 -14.21 -34.58 -16.79
N LEU A 283 -14.62 -33.41 -16.30
CA LEU A 283 -15.90 -33.24 -15.59
C LEU A 283 -17.10 -33.03 -16.53
N ALA A 284 -16.89 -32.49 -17.73
CA ALA A 284 -17.97 -32.06 -18.62
C ALA A 284 -18.95 -33.18 -19.00
N ASP A 285 -18.44 -34.41 -19.13
CA ASP A 285 -19.19 -35.57 -19.58
C ASP A 285 -19.84 -36.39 -18.45
N ASP A 286 -19.61 -36.03 -17.18
CA ASP A 286 -20.15 -36.76 -16.02
C ASP A 286 -21.68 -36.68 -15.96
N PHE A 287 -22.26 -35.56 -16.39
CA PHE A 287 -23.70 -35.33 -16.38
C PHE A 287 -24.18 -34.83 -17.75
N PRO A 288 -25.37 -35.28 -18.22
CA PRO A 288 -25.87 -34.95 -19.56
C PRO A 288 -26.29 -33.48 -19.72
N ASN A 289 -26.59 -32.81 -18.61
CA ASN A 289 -27.12 -31.45 -18.57
C ASN A 289 -26.06 -30.51 -17.99
N THR A 290 -25.01 -30.25 -18.76
CA THR A 290 -23.87 -29.44 -18.30
C THR A 290 -23.94 -28.01 -18.86
N LEU A 291 -23.75 -27.03 -17.99
CA LEU A 291 -23.48 -25.63 -18.32
C LEU A 291 -22.05 -25.25 -17.97
N LYS A 292 -21.48 -24.32 -18.73
CA LYS A 292 -20.18 -23.70 -18.50
C LYS A 292 -20.32 -22.18 -18.48
N LEU A 293 -20.09 -21.54 -17.34
CA LEU A 293 -20.22 -20.09 -17.14
C LEU A 293 -18.96 -19.51 -16.48
N THR A 294 -18.71 -18.21 -16.64
CA THR A 294 -17.58 -17.50 -16.01
C THR A 294 -18.00 -16.13 -15.47
N SER A 295 -17.58 -15.77 -14.27
CA SER A 295 -17.96 -14.50 -13.62
C SER A 295 -17.17 -13.28 -14.08
N GLY A 296 -16.45 -13.33 -15.21
CA GLY A 296 -15.74 -12.18 -15.76
C GLY A 296 -14.29 -12.09 -15.32
N ASP A 297 -13.67 -10.94 -15.57
CA ASP A 297 -12.21 -10.72 -15.47
C ASP A 297 -11.44 -11.78 -16.23
N LEU A 298 -11.74 -11.88 -17.53
CA LEU A 298 -11.12 -12.88 -18.41
C LEU A 298 -9.66 -12.56 -18.74
N TYR A 299 -9.26 -11.30 -18.58
CA TYR A 299 -7.93 -10.79 -18.83
C TYR A 299 -7.63 -9.63 -17.88
N ILE A 300 -6.33 -9.42 -17.63
CA ILE A 300 -5.81 -8.34 -16.79
C ILE A 300 -4.59 -7.71 -17.48
N PRO A 301 -4.28 -6.41 -17.27
CA PRO A 301 -2.98 -5.88 -17.61
C PRO A 301 -1.84 -6.74 -17.07
N GLY A 302 -0.91 -7.11 -17.93
CA GLY A 302 0.27 -7.84 -17.50
C GLY A 302 0.96 -8.58 -18.65
N PRO A 303 1.97 -9.39 -18.32
CA PRO A 303 2.84 -10.04 -19.30
C PRO A 303 2.11 -10.99 -20.26
N PHE A 304 1.09 -11.71 -19.79
CA PHE A 304 0.31 -12.61 -20.64
C PHE A 304 -0.47 -11.82 -21.69
N PHE A 305 -1.21 -10.80 -21.25
CA PHE A 305 -1.97 -9.90 -22.10
C PHE A 305 -1.09 -9.15 -23.10
N SER A 306 0.07 -8.63 -22.67
CA SER A 306 0.97 -7.88 -23.55
C SER A 306 1.68 -8.78 -24.56
N THR A 307 2.11 -9.96 -24.13
CA THR A 307 2.71 -10.96 -25.04
C THR A 307 1.72 -11.38 -26.12
N SER A 308 0.43 -11.46 -25.81
CA SER A 308 -0.63 -11.69 -26.81
C SER A 308 -0.56 -10.66 -27.96
N ALA A 309 -0.25 -9.39 -27.69
CA ALA A 309 -0.14 -8.36 -28.73
C ALA A 309 1.00 -8.60 -29.72
N GLU A 310 2.04 -9.35 -29.32
CA GLU A 310 3.14 -9.69 -30.22
C GLU A 310 2.80 -10.84 -31.18
N ILE A 311 1.91 -11.72 -30.73
CA ILE A 311 1.45 -12.89 -31.47
C ILE A 311 0.36 -12.49 -32.47
N TYR A 312 -0.60 -11.68 -32.02
CA TYR A 312 -1.78 -11.32 -32.80
C TYR A 312 -1.67 -9.88 -33.27
N ARG A 313 -1.36 -9.73 -34.55
CA ARG A 313 -1.19 -8.43 -35.21
C ARG A 313 -2.21 -8.27 -36.33
N ASP A 314 -2.74 -7.07 -36.45
CA ASP A 314 -3.66 -6.69 -37.51
C ASP A 314 -2.95 -6.58 -38.88
N GLY A 315 -3.71 -6.26 -39.92
CA GLY A 315 -3.16 -6.07 -41.27
C GLY A 315 -2.17 -4.90 -41.41
N ASN A 316 -2.09 -4.00 -40.44
CA ASN A 316 -1.15 -2.87 -40.37
C ASN A 316 0.11 -3.20 -39.56
N GLY A 317 0.11 -4.34 -38.86
CA GLY A 317 1.19 -4.76 -37.97
C GLY A 317 0.99 -4.34 -36.51
N ASP A 318 -0.12 -3.69 -36.18
CA ASP A 318 -0.47 -3.25 -34.84
C ASP A 318 -0.90 -4.46 -34.00
N GLY A 319 -0.29 -4.61 -32.82
CA GLY A 319 -0.53 -5.75 -31.94
C GLY A 319 -1.78 -5.58 -31.09
N GLN A 320 -2.52 -6.67 -30.88
CA GLN A 320 -3.71 -6.68 -30.04
C GLN A 320 -3.55 -7.63 -28.83
N GLY A 321 -3.38 -7.04 -27.65
CA GLY A 321 -3.34 -7.77 -26.38
C GLY A 321 -4.70 -8.36 -26.02
N GLY A 322 -4.72 -9.43 -25.23
CA GLY A 322 -5.96 -10.07 -24.74
C GLY A 322 -6.59 -11.11 -25.69
N ILE A 323 -6.18 -11.18 -26.96
CA ILE A 323 -6.73 -12.17 -27.90
C ILE A 323 -6.45 -13.61 -27.42
N GLY A 324 -5.28 -13.87 -26.85
CA GLY A 324 -4.95 -15.17 -26.27
C GLY A 324 -5.95 -15.59 -25.20
N ASP A 325 -6.31 -14.68 -24.29
CA ASP A 325 -7.28 -14.88 -23.22
C ASP A 325 -8.67 -15.25 -23.77
N ILE A 326 -9.14 -14.52 -24.79
CA ILE A 326 -10.44 -14.81 -25.42
C ILE A 326 -10.41 -16.13 -26.18
N LEU A 327 -9.32 -16.46 -26.88
CA LEU A 327 -9.18 -17.74 -27.57
C LEU A 327 -9.20 -18.92 -26.59
N ILE A 328 -8.55 -18.79 -25.43
CA ILE A 328 -8.60 -19.79 -24.36
C ILE A 328 -10.04 -19.96 -23.87
N ASN A 329 -10.72 -18.86 -23.51
CA ASN A 329 -12.10 -18.91 -23.00
C ASN A 329 -13.10 -19.45 -24.03
N ASN A 330 -12.91 -19.13 -25.32
CA ASN A 330 -13.67 -19.73 -26.42
C ASN A 330 -13.45 -21.24 -26.49
N ALA A 331 -12.21 -21.71 -26.35
CA ALA A 331 -11.85 -23.12 -26.40
C ALA A 331 -12.34 -23.91 -25.16
N LEU A 332 -12.37 -23.28 -23.98
CA LEU A 332 -12.98 -23.86 -22.78
C LEU A 332 -14.50 -24.07 -22.93
N GLY A 333 -15.13 -23.32 -23.84
CA GLY A 333 -16.52 -23.47 -24.21
C GLY A 333 -17.48 -22.80 -23.25
N PHE A 334 -17.08 -21.67 -22.64
CA PHE A 334 -17.99 -20.85 -21.85
C PHE A 334 -19.14 -20.33 -22.70
N GLN A 335 -20.34 -20.31 -22.12
CA GLN A 335 -21.58 -19.99 -22.84
C GLN A 335 -22.09 -18.57 -22.57
N ALA A 336 -21.60 -17.94 -21.50
CA ALA A 336 -21.76 -16.54 -21.17
C ALA A 336 -20.71 -16.14 -20.12
N ALA A 337 -20.35 -14.86 -20.11
CA ALA A 337 -19.44 -14.26 -19.13
C ALA A 337 -20.08 -13.03 -18.49
N ALA A 338 -19.87 -12.76 -17.20
CA ALA A 338 -20.15 -11.42 -16.67
C ALA A 338 -19.06 -10.44 -17.12
N LEU A 339 -19.39 -9.15 -17.16
CA LEU A 339 -18.36 -8.10 -17.20
C LEU A 339 -17.85 -7.88 -15.78
N GLY A 340 -16.56 -8.10 -15.56
CA GLY A 340 -15.82 -7.68 -14.37
C GLY A 340 -15.20 -6.30 -14.55
N ASN A 341 -14.35 -5.90 -13.62
CA ASN A 341 -13.67 -4.60 -13.68
C ASN A 341 -12.47 -4.61 -14.63
N HIS A 342 -11.69 -5.68 -14.67
CA HIS A 342 -10.44 -5.72 -15.43
C HIS A 342 -10.67 -5.73 -16.95
N GLU A 343 -11.88 -6.09 -17.40
CA GLU A 343 -12.31 -5.83 -18.78
C GLU A 343 -12.13 -4.36 -19.19
N PHE A 344 -12.30 -3.41 -18.27
CA PHE A 344 -12.29 -1.99 -18.57
C PHE A 344 -10.94 -1.29 -18.30
N ASP A 345 -9.88 -2.01 -17.92
CA ASP A 345 -8.61 -1.38 -17.52
C ASP A 345 -7.95 -0.60 -18.65
N PHE A 346 -8.07 -1.12 -19.87
CA PHE A 346 -7.63 -0.46 -21.10
C PHE A 346 -8.76 0.30 -21.82
N GLY A 347 -9.90 0.47 -21.15
CA GLY A 347 -11.06 1.21 -21.61
C GLY A 347 -11.94 0.52 -22.67
N PRO A 348 -13.05 1.17 -23.06
CA PRO A 348 -14.08 0.57 -23.93
C PRO A 348 -13.58 0.12 -25.32
N GLY A 349 -12.52 0.75 -25.84
CA GLY A 349 -11.92 0.34 -27.12
C GLY A 349 -11.31 -1.05 -27.07
N THR A 350 -10.67 -1.40 -25.96
CA THR A 350 -10.07 -2.74 -25.79
C THR A 350 -11.15 -3.81 -25.64
N VAL A 351 -12.19 -3.52 -24.85
CA VAL A 351 -13.38 -4.38 -24.75
C VAL A 351 -13.99 -4.61 -26.13
N GLN A 352 -14.19 -3.56 -26.92
CA GLN A 352 -14.73 -3.69 -28.27
C GLN A 352 -13.86 -4.60 -29.14
N ASN A 353 -12.56 -4.35 -29.18
CA ASN A 353 -11.62 -5.09 -30.00
C ASN A 353 -11.57 -6.58 -29.65
N LEU A 354 -11.71 -6.92 -28.36
CA LEU A 354 -11.72 -8.31 -27.90
C LEU A 354 -13.07 -9.00 -28.11
N VAL A 355 -14.19 -8.28 -27.97
CA VAL A 355 -15.51 -8.86 -28.17
C VAL A 355 -15.81 -9.09 -29.65
N GLN A 356 -15.46 -8.14 -30.52
CA GLN A 356 -15.77 -8.20 -31.95
C GLN A 356 -14.82 -9.12 -32.74
N ALA A 357 -15.31 -9.64 -33.86
CA ALA A 357 -14.46 -10.33 -34.81
C ALA A 357 -13.55 -9.35 -35.58
N ASP A 358 -12.31 -9.76 -35.82
CA ASP A 358 -11.35 -9.04 -36.67
C ASP A 358 -10.75 -10.02 -37.70
N ASN A 359 -11.15 -9.86 -38.96
CA ASN A 359 -10.69 -10.71 -40.05
C ASN A 359 -9.32 -10.29 -40.62
N THR A 360 -8.72 -9.21 -40.12
CA THR A 360 -7.39 -8.76 -40.52
C THR A 360 -6.29 -9.47 -39.72
N ILE A 361 -6.61 -9.90 -38.49
CA ILE A 361 -5.75 -10.75 -37.66
C ILE A 361 -5.86 -12.19 -38.17
N THR A 362 -4.95 -12.57 -39.06
CA THR A 362 -5.00 -13.84 -39.82
C THR A 362 -3.91 -14.84 -39.41
N THR A 363 -3.06 -14.48 -38.45
CA THR A 363 -1.94 -15.30 -37.98
C THR A 363 -1.90 -15.34 -36.45
N GLY A 364 -1.34 -16.42 -35.90
CA GLY A 364 -1.22 -16.64 -34.45
C GLY A 364 -1.78 -18.00 -34.04
N ALA A 365 -1.39 -18.49 -32.87
CA ALA A 365 -1.94 -19.74 -32.33
C ALA A 365 -3.46 -19.61 -32.10
N GLY A 366 -4.25 -20.62 -32.46
CA GLY A 366 -5.70 -20.57 -32.32
C GLY A 366 -6.46 -19.69 -33.34
N ILE A 367 -5.75 -18.93 -34.20
CA ILE A 367 -6.38 -18.17 -35.29
C ILE A 367 -6.69 -19.09 -36.47
N GLY A 368 -7.96 -19.13 -36.87
CA GLY A 368 -8.45 -19.92 -38.00
C GLY A 368 -8.38 -19.18 -39.34
N ALA A 369 -8.82 -19.84 -40.41
CA ALA A 369 -8.82 -19.29 -41.78
C ALA A 369 -9.69 -18.03 -41.96
N ASN A 370 -10.60 -17.75 -41.03
CA ASN A 370 -11.50 -16.59 -41.06
C ASN A 370 -11.01 -15.43 -40.17
N GLY A 371 -9.78 -15.53 -39.65
CA GLY A 371 -9.19 -14.56 -38.72
C GLY A 371 -9.68 -14.71 -37.28
N TYR A 372 -9.52 -13.65 -36.49
CA TYR A 372 -10.01 -13.58 -35.11
C TYR A 372 -11.54 -13.48 -35.11
N LEU A 373 -12.22 -14.41 -34.43
CA LEU A 373 -13.68 -14.50 -34.45
C LEU A 373 -14.35 -13.73 -33.30
N GLY A 374 -13.58 -13.03 -32.46
CA GLY A 374 -14.09 -12.41 -31.23
C GLY A 374 -14.60 -13.44 -30.22
N THR A 375 -15.35 -12.98 -29.22
CA THR A 375 -15.95 -13.87 -28.22
C THR A 375 -17.02 -14.78 -28.84
N GLN A 376 -16.99 -16.07 -28.55
CA GLN A 376 -18.03 -17.03 -28.95
C GLN A 376 -19.18 -17.10 -27.93
N PHE A 377 -19.15 -16.22 -26.94
CA PHE A 377 -20.14 -16.03 -25.89
C PHE A 377 -20.47 -14.54 -25.74
N PRO A 378 -21.66 -14.20 -25.21
CA PRO A 378 -22.01 -12.85 -24.82
C PRO A 378 -21.40 -12.50 -23.46
N TYR A 379 -20.99 -11.25 -23.33
CA TYR A 379 -20.76 -10.60 -22.04
C TYR A 379 -22.08 -10.11 -21.44
N LEU A 380 -22.24 -10.24 -20.13
CA LEU A 380 -23.48 -9.95 -19.42
C LEU A 380 -23.32 -8.89 -18.34
N SER A 381 -24.20 -7.89 -18.34
CA SER A 381 -24.38 -7.00 -17.20
C SER A 381 -25.74 -6.30 -17.26
N SER A 382 -26.55 -6.44 -16.21
CA SER A 382 -27.90 -5.87 -16.13
C SER A 382 -27.92 -4.44 -15.60
N ASN A 383 -26.88 -4.04 -14.87
CA ASN A 383 -26.78 -2.77 -14.17
C ASN A 383 -25.80 -1.78 -14.81
N LEU A 384 -25.14 -2.16 -15.91
CA LEU A 384 -24.42 -1.24 -16.79
C LEU A 384 -25.32 -0.71 -17.93
N ASP A 385 -25.14 0.56 -18.29
CA ASP A 385 -25.82 1.22 -19.40
C ASP A 385 -24.81 1.68 -20.47
N PHE A 386 -24.84 1.02 -21.62
CA PHE A 386 -23.94 1.28 -22.73
C PHE A 386 -24.48 2.33 -23.71
N SER A 387 -25.68 2.89 -23.49
CA SER A 387 -26.36 3.75 -24.46
C SER A 387 -25.59 5.04 -24.80
N THR A 388 -24.75 5.51 -23.88
CA THR A 388 -23.89 6.70 -24.04
C THR A 388 -22.46 6.38 -24.47
N GLU A 389 -22.07 5.10 -24.51
CA GLU A 389 -20.74 4.67 -24.93
C GLU A 389 -20.75 4.30 -26.42
N ALA A 390 -20.30 5.23 -27.27
CA ALA A 390 -20.32 5.04 -28.72
C ALA A 390 -19.51 3.81 -29.19
N THR A 391 -18.47 3.42 -28.43
CA THR A 391 -17.60 2.29 -28.77
C THR A 391 -18.28 0.94 -28.54
N LEU A 392 -19.12 0.82 -27.51
CA LEU A 392 -19.72 -0.46 -27.10
C LEU A 392 -21.21 -0.59 -27.44
N SER A 393 -21.92 0.53 -27.62
CA SER A 393 -23.37 0.53 -27.91
C SER A 393 -23.77 -0.34 -29.11
N GLY A 394 -22.89 -0.48 -30.11
CA GLY A 394 -23.11 -1.33 -31.29
C GLY A 394 -23.04 -2.84 -31.02
N LEU A 395 -22.48 -3.27 -29.88
CA LEU A 395 -22.38 -4.67 -29.47
C LEU A 395 -23.57 -5.12 -28.60
N VAL A 396 -24.40 -4.18 -28.15
CA VAL A 396 -25.52 -4.46 -27.25
C VAL A 396 -26.67 -5.12 -28.01
N VAL A 397 -27.10 -6.29 -27.54
CA VAL A 397 -28.25 -7.03 -28.07
C VAL A 397 -29.38 -7.12 -27.04
N SER A 398 -30.56 -7.56 -27.48
CA SER A 398 -31.72 -7.71 -26.59
C SER A 398 -31.49 -8.77 -25.50
N SER A 399 -32.00 -8.49 -24.31
CA SER A 399 -32.00 -9.41 -23.17
C SER A 399 -33.00 -10.56 -23.33
N ALA A 400 -32.84 -11.57 -22.49
CA ALA A 400 -33.69 -12.76 -22.43
C ALA A 400 -33.85 -13.48 -23.78
N GLN A 401 -32.79 -13.47 -24.61
CA GLN A 401 -32.68 -14.19 -25.87
C GLN A 401 -31.63 -15.32 -25.78
N ALA A 402 -31.55 -16.17 -26.80
CA ALA A 402 -30.45 -17.13 -26.92
C ALA A 402 -29.09 -16.38 -27.01
N PRO A 403 -28.00 -16.92 -26.42
CA PRO A 403 -26.69 -16.26 -26.43
C PRO A 403 -26.23 -15.98 -27.86
N GLN A 404 -25.66 -14.79 -28.09
CA GLN A 404 -25.07 -14.40 -29.37
C GLN A 404 -23.57 -14.16 -29.18
N PRO A 405 -22.71 -14.73 -30.05
CA PRO A 405 -21.30 -14.34 -30.12
C PRO A 405 -21.13 -12.83 -30.32
N ASN A 406 -19.96 -12.30 -29.96
CA ASN A 406 -19.57 -10.92 -30.20
C ASN A 406 -20.59 -9.88 -29.67
N SER A 407 -21.20 -10.13 -28.51
CA SER A 407 -22.28 -9.26 -28.03
C SER A 407 -22.24 -9.01 -26.52
N ILE A 408 -22.94 -7.94 -26.12
CA ILE A 408 -23.20 -7.57 -24.73
C ILE A 408 -24.71 -7.63 -24.50
N SER A 409 -25.16 -8.22 -23.40
CA SER A 409 -26.58 -8.29 -23.03
C SER A 409 -26.81 -8.17 -21.53
N LYS A 410 -28.04 -7.96 -21.08
CA LYS A 410 -28.37 -8.03 -19.64
C LYS A 410 -28.55 -9.47 -19.16
N SER A 411 -29.12 -10.30 -20.02
CA SER A 411 -29.45 -11.68 -19.73
C SER A 411 -29.61 -12.52 -20.99
N VAL A 412 -29.43 -13.83 -20.86
CA VAL A 412 -29.62 -14.81 -21.93
C VAL A 412 -30.40 -16.03 -21.45
N VAL A 413 -30.88 -16.83 -22.41
CA VAL A 413 -31.60 -18.07 -22.17
C VAL A 413 -30.86 -19.23 -22.83
N LEU A 414 -30.38 -20.16 -22.02
CA LEU A 414 -29.67 -21.37 -22.43
C LEU A 414 -30.62 -22.57 -22.42
N ASN A 415 -30.55 -23.42 -23.44
CA ASN A 415 -31.33 -24.65 -23.51
C ASN A 415 -30.45 -25.84 -23.13
N VAL A 416 -30.80 -26.56 -22.06
CA VAL A 416 -29.99 -27.66 -21.52
C VAL A 416 -30.91 -28.82 -21.15
N GLY A 417 -30.67 -30.00 -21.73
CA GLY A 417 -31.49 -31.17 -21.41
C GLY A 417 -32.98 -31.05 -21.73
N GLY A 418 -33.37 -30.11 -22.61
CA GLY A 418 -34.76 -29.78 -22.91
C GLY A 418 -35.39 -28.71 -21.99
N GLU A 419 -34.67 -28.25 -20.98
CA GLU A 419 -35.07 -27.16 -20.08
C GLU A 419 -34.49 -25.82 -20.54
N ARG A 420 -35.17 -24.72 -20.18
CA ARG A 420 -34.71 -23.34 -20.40
C ARG A 420 -34.16 -22.77 -19.10
N ILE A 421 -32.90 -22.33 -19.12
CA ILE A 421 -32.21 -21.74 -17.97
C ILE A 421 -31.89 -20.28 -18.30
N GLY A 422 -32.31 -19.36 -17.45
CA GLY A 422 -31.99 -17.95 -17.55
C GLY A 422 -30.64 -17.65 -16.90
N VAL A 423 -29.83 -16.80 -17.53
CA VAL A 423 -28.58 -16.29 -16.94
C VAL A 423 -28.62 -14.77 -17.00
N VAL A 424 -28.49 -14.11 -15.84
CA VAL A 424 -28.48 -12.66 -15.70
C VAL A 424 -27.08 -12.21 -15.29
N GLY A 425 -26.53 -11.17 -15.92
CA GLY A 425 -25.24 -10.61 -15.52
C GLY A 425 -25.38 -9.45 -14.53
N ALA A 426 -24.38 -9.24 -13.69
CA ALA A 426 -24.25 -8.03 -12.88
C ALA A 426 -22.78 -7.70 -12.61
N THR A 427 -22.45 -6.41 -12.61
CA THR A 427 -21.08 -5.89 -12.43
C THR A 427 -21.03 -4.95 -11.24
N THR A 428 -19.90 -4.88 -10.53
CA THR A 428 -19.74 -4.03 -9.37
C THR A 428 -20.11 -2.57 -9.65
N PRO A 429 -20.93 -1.92 -8.79
CA PRO A 429 -21.19 -0.49 -8.88
C PRO A 429 -19.96 0.40 -8.64
N THR A 430 -18.85 -0.15 -8.12
CA THR A 430 -17.59 0.59 -7.94
C THR A 430 -16.76 0.70 -9.22
N LEU A 431 -17.22 0.15 -10.36
CA LEU A 431 -16.46 0.09 -11.61
C LEU A 431 -15.83 1.43 -12.03
N GLY A 432 -16.57 2.54 -11.85
CA GLY A 432 -16.09 3.87 -12.21
C GLY A 432 -14.92 4.40 -11.38
N THR A 433 -14.66 3.82 -10.21
CA THR A 433 -13.53 4.18 -9.33
C THR A 433 -12.35 3.23 -9.45
N ILE A 434 -12.60 1.98 -9.84
CA ILE A 434 -11.56 0.93 -9.87
C ILE A 434 -11.08 0.56 -11.28
N SER A 435 -11.73 1.04 -12.33
CA SER A 435 -11.31 0.80 -13.71
C SER A 435 -11.67 1.99 -14.64
N SER A 436 -11.63 1.79 -15.96
CA SER A 436 -11.81 2.87 -16.95
C SER A 436 -13.01 2.64 -17.89
N PRO A 437 -14.26 2.58 -17.38
CA PRO A 437 -15.45 2.25 -18.18
C PRO A 437 -15.84 3.30 -19.24
N GLY A 438 -15.15 4.45 -19.29
CA GLY A 438 -15.43 5.51 -20.26
C GLY A 438 -16.84 6.08 -20.09
N GLY A 439 -17.62 6.10 -21.17
CA GLY A 439 -19.00 6.61 -21.18
C GLY A 439 -20.06 5.59 -20.76
N VAL A 440 -19.69 4.41 -20.26
CA VAL A 440 -20.65 3.40 -19.76
C VAL A 440 -21.23 3.88 -18.44
N GLY A 441 -22.57 3.98 -18.36
CA GLY A 441 -23.28 4.31 -17.14
C GLY A 441 -23.24 3.14 -16.15
N VAL A 442 -22.90 3.42 -14.89
CA VAL A 442 -22.82 2.43 -13.81
C VAL A 442 -23.98 2.67 -12.82
N ASN A 443 -24.80 1.64 -12.58
CA ASN A 443 -25.95 1.73 -11.67
C ASN A 443 -25.89 0.66 -10.58
N PRO A 444 -26.38 0.94 -9.35
CA PRO A 444 -26.82 2.26 -8.87
C PRO A 444 -25.65 3.24 -8.74
N ALA A 445 -25.94 4.54 -8.75
CA ALA A 445 -24.90 5.57 -8.61
C ALA A 445 -24.21 5.56 -7.24
N ASN A 446 -24.92 5.13 -6.18
CA ASN A 446 -24.33 4.88 -4.87
C ASN A 446 -23.96 3.40 -4.77
N ALA A 447 -22.66 3.09 -4.78
CA ALA A 447 -22.17 1.72 -4.76
C ALA A 447 -22.55 0.94 -3.49
N ASN A 448 -22.84 1.62 -2.38
CA ASN A 448 -23.22 1.00 -1.11
C ASN A 448 -24.72 0.68 -1.02
N ASP A 449 -25.54 1.06 -2.01
CA ASP A 449 -26.98 0.79 -2.00
C ASP A 449 -27.31 -0.57 -2.65
N ILE A 450 -27.10 -1.64 -1.88
CA ILE A 450 -27.31 -3.02 -2.31
C ILE A 450 -28.81 -3.29 -2.62
N ASN A 451 -29.73 -2.61 -1.94
CA ASN A 451 -31.16 -2.74 -2.23
C ASN A 451 -31.51 -2.16 -3.60
N ALA A 452 -30.93 -1.01 -3.96
CA ALA A 452 -31.10 -0.44 -5.30
C ALA A 452 -30.48 -1.34 -6.37
N LEU A 453 -29.30 -1.91 -6.11
CA LEU A 453 -28.67 -2.89 -7.00
C LEU A 453 -29.57 -4.12 -7.21
N ALA A 454 -30.09 -4.71 -6.14
CA ALA A 454 -31.01 -5.84 -6.21
C ALA A 454 -32.26 -5.51 -7.03
N ALA A 455 -32.84 -4.31 -6.84
CA ALA A 455 -34.01 -3.87 -7.60
C ALA A 455 -33.73 -3.72 -9.11
N ILE A 456 -32.52 -3.30 -9.49
CA ILE A 456 -32.11 -3.22 -10.91
C ILE A 456 -31.95 -4.63 -11.50
N ILE A 457 -31.26 -5.53 -10.80
CA ILE A 457 -31.06 -6.91 -11.24
C ILE A 457 -32.41 -7.64 -11.37
N GLN A 458 -33.31 -7.45 -10.40
CA GLN A 458 -34.63 -8.09 -10.36
C GLN A 458 -35.46 -7.80 -11.61
N GLN A 459 -35.30 -6.64 -12.27
CA GLN A 459 -36.01 -6.35 -13.52
C GLN A 459 -35.65 -7.34 -14.64
N SER A 460 -34.38 -7.74 -14.72
CA SER A 460 -33.90 -8.72 -15.72
C SER A 460 -34.34 -10.15 -15.35
N VAL A 461 -34.43 -10.45 -14.05
CA VAL A 461 -34.99 -11.71 -13.54
C VAL A 461 -36.49 -11.80 -13.88
N ASP A 462 -37.26 -10.75 -13.60
CA ASP A 462 -38.70 -10.69 -13.88
C ASP A 462 -39.01 -10.82 -15.38
N GLU A 463 -38.14 -10.28 -16.25
CA GLU A 463 -38.24 -10.45 -17.70
C GLU A 463 -38.13 -11.93 -18.12
N LEU A 464 -37.22 -12.70 -17.50
CA LEU A 464 -37.07 -14.14 -17.74
C LEU A 464 -38.28 -14.91 -17.21
N VAL A 465 -38.73 -14.61 -15.99
CA VAL A 465 -39.90 -15.24 -15.36
C VAL A 465 -41.17 -15.00 -16.20
N ALA A 466 -41.33 -13.81 -16.78
CA ALA A 466 -42.44 -13.49 -17.67
C ALA A 466 -42.46 -14.37 -18.94
N GLN A 467 -41.32 -14.97 -19.34
CA GLN A 467 -41.23 -15.95 -20.42
C GLN A 467 -41.45 -17.41 -19.96
N GLY A 468 -41.82 -17.62 -18.69
CA GLY A 468 -42.02 -18.94 -18.09
C GLY A 468 -40.72 -19.66 -17.70
N ILE A 469 -39.60 -18.94 -17.57
CA ILE A 469 -38.33 -19.50 -17.09
C ILE A 469 -38.38 -19.54 -15.57
N ASN A 470 -38.04 -20.70 -15.01
CA ASN A 470 -38.09 -20.97 -13.57
C ASN A 470 -36.79 -21.54 -13.00
N LYS A 471 -35.69 -21.42 -13.75
CA LYS A 471 -34.33 -21.80 -13.34
C LYS A 471 -33.43 -20.65 -13.74
N ILE A 472 -32.92 -19.89 -12.77
CA ILE A 472 -32.18 -18.64 -13.04
C ILE A 472 -30.86 -18.63 -12.26
N VAL A 473 -29.78 -18.36 -13.00
CA VAL A 473 -28.44 -18.12 -12.47
C VAL A 473 -28.14 -16.62 -12.56
N LEU A 474 -27.73 -16.02 -11.45
CA LEU A 474 -27.10 -14.71 -11.44
C LEU A 474 -25.59 -14.89 -11.55
N LEU A 475 -25.01 -14.32 -12.60
CA LEU A 475 -23.57 -14.25 -12.87
C LEU A 475 -23.10 -12.86 -12.42
N ALA A 476 -22.57 -12.77 -11.21
CA ALA A 476 -22.24 -11.51 -10.55
C ALA A 476 -20.73 -11.36 -10.36
N HIS A 477 -20.26 -10.13 -10.51
CA HIS A 477 -18.87 -9.75 -10.29
C HIS A 477 -18.83 -8.51 -9.39
N MET A 478 -18.81 -8.69 -8.06
CA MET A 478 -19.00 -7.57 -7.10
C MET A 478 -17.77 -7.19 -6.30
N GLN A 479 -16.59 -7.77 -6.57
CA GLN A 479 -15.33 -7.53 -5.85
C GLN A 479 -15.30 -8.06 -4.40
N GLN A 480 -16.46 -8.23 -3.78
CA GLN A 480 -16.59 -8.75 -2.41
C GLN A 480 -17.76 -9.72 -2.34
N ILE A 481 -17.49 -11.00 -2.07
CA ILE A 481 -18.50 -12.06 -1.99
C ILE A 481 -19.67 -11.73 -1.03
N SER A 482 -19.42 -10.89 -0.02
CA SER A 482 -20.44 -10.44 0.94
C SER A 482 -21.59 -9.68 0.28
N ILE A 483 -21.37 -9.05 -0.88
CA ILE A 483 -22.41 -8.37 -1.66
C ILE A 483 -23.28 -9.41 -2.36
N GLU A 484 -22.69 -10.42 -3.01
CA GLU A 484 -23.42 -11.52 -3.62
C GLU A 484 -24.23 -12.33 -2.59
N GLU A 485 -23.68 -12.53 -1.40
CA GLU A 485 -24.40 -13.17 -0.28
C GLU A 485 -25.62 -12.36 0.15
N GLN A 486 -25.52 -11.03 0.18
CA GLN A 486 -26.68 -10.17 0.44
C GLN A 486 -27.69 -10.22 -0.71
N LEU A 487 -27.24 -10.21 -1.98
CA LEU A 487 -28.11 -10.33 -3.15
C LEU A 487 -28.91 -11.64 -3.13
N ALA A 488 -28.31 -12.76 -2.70
CA ALA A 488 -28.99 -14.05 -2.55
C ALA A 488 -30.20 -13.99 -1.60
N GLY A 489 -30.16 -13.12 -0.59
CA GLY A 489 -31.26 -12.89 0.35
C GLY A 489 -32.28 -11.84 -0.11
N LEU A 490 -32.01 -11.10 -1.19
CA LEU A 490 -32.83 -9.97 -1.65
C LEU A 490 -33.58 -10.25 -2.96
N LEU A 491 -33.08 -11.18 -3.79
CA LEU A 491 -33.66 -11.50 -5.09
C LEU A 491 -34.66 -12.66 -5.00
N ASN A 492 -35.79 -12.53 -5.69
CA ASN A 492 -36.77 -13.61 -5.84
C ASN A 492 -36.57 -14.31 -7.19
N ASN A 493 -36.80 -15.63 -7.22
CA ASN A 493 -36.69 -16.49 -8.40
C ASN A 493 -35.25 -16.64 -8.96
N VAL A 494 -34.22 -16.29 -8.19
CA VAL A 494 -32.82 -16.62 -8.49
C VAL A 494 -32.44 -17.86 -7.68
N ASP A 495 -31.96 -18.90 -8.34
CA ASP A 495 -31.64 -20.18 -7.69
C ASP A 495 -30.17 -20.28 -7.30
N ILE A 496 -29.29 -19.72 -8.14
CA ILE A 496 -27.85 -19.79 -8.00
C ILE A 496 -27.27 -18.39 -8.21
N VAL A 497 -26.43 -17.95 -7.28
CA VAL A 497 -25.60 -16.75 -7.42
C VAL A 497 -24.15 -17.20 -7.58
N MET A 498 -23.58 -16.95 -8.74
CA MET A 498 -22.18 -17.20 -9.03
C MET A 498 -21.44 -15.89 -8.81
N ALA A 499 -20.61 -15.85 -7.77
CA ALA A 499 -19.86 -14.65 -7.39
C ALA A 499 -18.58 -14.49 -8.23
N GLY A 500 -17.93 -13.33 -8.10
CA GLY A 500 -16.68 -13.01 -8.80
C GLY A 500 -16.07 -11.68 -8.32
N GLY A 501 -14.80 -11.48 -8.60
CA GLY A 501 -13.99 -10.32 -8.26
C GLY A 501 -13.35 -10.38 -6.88
N SER A 502 -13.61 -11.44 -6.11
CA SER A 502 -13.13 -11.56 -4.72
C SER A 502 -12.12 -12.67 -4.50
N ASN A 503 -11.83 -13.48 -5.54
CA ASN A 503 -10.94 -14.64 -5.48
C ASN A 503 -11.28 -15.61 -4.33
N THR A 504 -12.52 -15.59 -3.83
CA THR A 504 -12.90 -16.33 -2.63
C THR A 504 -13.09 -17.81 -2.94
N ILE A 505 -12.32 -18.66 -2.28
CA ILE A 505 -12.46 -20.12 -2.37
C ILE A 505 -13.60 -20.58 -1.44
N LEU A 506 -14.66 -21.13 -2.03
CA LEU A 506 -15.61 -21.97 -1.33
C LEU A 506 -15.30 -23.43 -1.67
N ALA A 507 -15.20 -24.29 -0.66
CA ALA A 507 -14.90 -25.71 -0.85
C ALA A 507 -15.55 -26.59 0.23
N ASN A 508 -15.78 -27.87 -0.08
CA ASN A 508 -16.16 -28.85 0.93
C ASN A 508 -15.00 -29.12 1.90
N ALA A 509 -15.31 -29.64 3.08
CA ALA A 509 -14.29 -30.04 4.06
C ALA A 509 -13.31 -31.10 3.52
N ASP A 510 -13.76 -31.94 2.60
CA ASP A 510 -12.97 -33.02 2.01
C ASP A 510 -12.40 -32.67 0.62
N ASP A 511 -12.67 -31.46 0.11
CA ASP A 511 -12.12 -31.02 -1.18
C ASP A 511 -10.61 -30.76 -1.03
N PRO A 512 -9.75 -31.44 -1.80
CA PRO A 512 -8.31 -31.17 -1.79
C PRO A 512 -8.00 -29.84 -2.48
N LEU A 513 -7.54 -28.88 -1.68
CA LEU A 513 -7.07 -27.58 -2.14
C LEU A 513 -5.59 -27.64 -2.57
N ARG A 514 -5.18 -26.67 -3.38
CA ARG A 514 -3.78 -26.44 -3.72
C ARG A 514 -2.99 -26.06 -2.46
N ALA A 515 -1.69 -26.35 -2.46
CA ALA A 515 -0.84 -26.05 -1.32
C ALA A 515 -0.86 -24.54 -0.99
N GLY A 516 -1.14 -24.21 0.28
CA GLY A 516 -1.24 -22.83 0.77
C GLY A 516 -2.66 -22.25 0.74
N ASP A 517 -3.59 -22.85 0.00
CA ASP A 517 -4.94 -22.33 -0.13
C ASP A 517 -5.81 -22.75 1.06
N THR A 518 -6.66 -21.84 1.51
CA THR A 518 -7.68 -22.10 2.54
C THR A 518 -9.07 -21.78 2.03
N SER A 519 -10.06 -22.58 2.43
CA SER A 519 -11.46 -22.31 2.11
C SER A 519 -12.04 -21.25 3.05
N ALA A 520 -12.71 -20.25 2.49
CA ALA A 520 -13.44 -19.21 3.22
C ALA A 520 -14.87 -19.66 3.61
N GLY A 521 -15.32 -20.82 3.17
CA GLY A 521 -16.64 -21.32 3.47
C GLY A 521 -17.03 -22.60 2.74
N VAL A 522 -18.20 -23.13 3.08
CA VAL A 522 -18.72 -24.35 2.47
C VAL A 522 -19.16 -24.10 1.02
N TYR A 523 -18.96 -25.10 0.16
CA TYR A 523 -19.43 -25.10 -1.22
C TYR A 523 -20.61 -26.07 -1.41
N PRO A 524 -21.71 -25.67 -2.07
CA PRO A 524 -22.17 -24.30 -2.22
C PRO A 524 -22.63 -23.71 -0.88
N LYS A 525 -22.61 -22.38 -0.73
CA LYS A 525 -23.09 -21.71 0.49
C LYS A 525 -24.61 -21.48 0.43
N PRO A 526 -25.41 -22.01 1.38
CA PRO A 526 -26.86 -21.95 1.30
C PRO A 526 -27.43 -20.63 1.87
N PHE A 527 -28.42 -20.09 1.17
CA PHE A 527 -29.21 -18.91 1.54
C PHE A 527 -30.71 -19.18 1.35
N THR A 528 -31.54 -18.22 1.73
CA THR A 528 -33.00 -18.27 1.55
C THR A 528 -33.48 -16.97 0.93
N SER A 529 -34.21 -17.04 -0.17
CA SER A 529 -34.79 -15.90 -0.85
C SER A 529 -35.89 -15.23 0.00
N PRO A 530 -36.38 -14.03 -0.38
CA PRO A 530 -37.54 -13.42 0.25
C PRO A 530 -38.83 -14.27 0.15
N SER A 531 -38.95 -15.12 -0.86
CA SER A 531 -40.05 -16.09 -1.03
C SER A 531 -39.92 -17.34 -0.16
N GLY A 532 -38.80 -17.52 0.56
CA GLY A 532 -38.54 -18.70 1.39
C GLY A 532 -37.95 -19.88 0.61
N GLU A 533 -37.45 -19.65 -0.61
CA GLU A 533 -36.86 -20.66 -1.48
C GLU A 533 -35.35 -20.77 -1.26
N PRO A 534 -34.76 -21.96 -1.43
CA PRO A 534 -33.31 -22.15 -1.33
C PRO A 534 -32.57 -21.43 -2.46
N VAL A 535 -31.55 -20.66 -2.11
CA VAL A 535 -30.61 -20.02 -3.05
C VAL A 535 -29.20 -20.47 -2.69
N TYR A 536 -28.35 -20.71 -3.67
CA TYR A 536 -26.97 -21.13 -3.43
C TYR A 536 -25.97 -20.13 -4.00
N VAL A 537 -25.04 -19.68 -3.16
CA VAL A 537 -23.87 -18.89 -3.60
C VAL A 537 -22.71 -19.84 -3.87
N ILE A 538 -22.06 -19.67 -5.02
CA ILE A 538 -20.87 -20.43 -5.43
C ILE A 538 -19.77 -19.47 -5.85
N ASN A 539 -18.52 -19.83 -5.54
CA ASN A 539 -17.33 -19.16 -6.04
C ASN A 539 -16.12 -20.10 -5.98
N THR A 540 -15.08 -19.77 -6.73
CA THR A 540 -13.74 -20.38 -6.63
C THR A 540 -12.67 -19.29 -6.71
N ASP A 541 -11.42 -19.66 -6.46
CA ASP A 541 -10.27 -18.78 -6.74
C ASP A 541 -10.20 -18.42 -8.24
N GLY A 542 -9.43 -17.37 -8.53
CA GLY A 542 -9.11 -16.91 -9.88
C GLY A 542 -7.96 -17.67 -10.55
N ASN A 543 -7.37 -17.05 -11.58
CA ASN A 543 -6.13 -17.47 -12.25
C ASN A 543 -6.13 -18.93 -12.74
N TYR A 544 -7.28 -19.45 -13.17
CA TYR A 544 -7.45 -20.84 -13.62
C TYR A 544 -7.12 -21.90 -12.55
N ARG A 545 -7.04 -21.53 -11.27
CA ARG A 545 -6.56 -22.41 -10.19
C ARG A 545 -7.56 -23.52 -9.80
N TYR A 546 -8.84 -23.30 -10.04
CA TYR A 546 -9.92 -24.25 -9.72
C TYR A 546 -11.01 -24.25 -10.76
N VAL A 547 -11.56 -25.43 -11.06
CA VAL A 547 -12.87 -25.57 -11.71
C VAL A 547 -13.92 -25.74 -10.63
N GLY A 548 -14.86 -24.82 -10.52
CA GLY A 548 -16.03 -24.98 -9.65
C GLY A 548 -17.06 -25.90 -10.29
N ARG A 549 -17.65 -26.81 -9.52
CA ARG A 549 -18.72 -27.71 -9.99
C ARG A 549 -19.89 -27.71 -9.03
N LEU A 550 -21.06 -27.31 -9.48
CA LEU A 550 -22.31 -27.48 -8.75
C LEU A 550 -23.20 -28.49 -9.48
N VAL A 551 -23.64 -29.53 -8.78
CA VAL A 551 -24.61 -30.51 -9.30
C VAL A 551 -25.92 -30.39 -8.51
N ALA A 552 -26.89 -29.67 -9.09
CA ALA A 552 -28.14 -29.31 -8.45
C ALA A 552 -29.35 -30.05 -9.06
N GLY A 553 -30.12 -30.72 -8.20
CA GLY A 553 -31.40 -31.33 -8.53
C GLY A 553 -32.56 -30.37 -8.31
N PHE A 554 -33.25 -30.03 -9.39
CA PHE A 554 -34.44 -29.19 -9.42
C PHE A 554 -35.71 -30.04 -9.41
N ASP A 555 -36.73 -29.57 -8.69
CA ASP A 555 -38.08 -30.13 -8.76
C ASP A 555 -38.89 -29.56 -9.94
N ALA A 556 -40.14 -30.00 -10.07
CA ALA A 556 -41.02 -29.62 -11.18
C ALA A 556 -41.36 -28.11 -11.22
N ASN A 557 -41.21 -27.39 -10.10
CA ASN A 557 -41.43 -25.96 -10.03
C ASN A 557 -40.17 -25.16 -10.36
N GLY A 558 -39.02 -25.82 -10.53
CA GLY A 558 -37.74 -25.15 -10.74
C GLY A 558 -37.03 -24.79 -9.44
N ILE A 559 -37.41 -25.37 -8.30
CA ILE A 559 -36.75 -25.13 -7.02
C ILE A 559 -35.69 -26.21 -6.77
N ILE A 560 -34.50 -25.83 -6.29
CA ILE A 560 -33.45 -26.79 -5.93
C ILE A 560 -33.87 -27.63 -4.71
N SER A 561 -34.15 -28.92 -4.94
CA SER A 561 -34.54 -29.87 -3.91
C SER A 561 -33.39 -30.75 -3.41
N GLN A 562 -32.30 -30.83 -4.16
CA GLN A 562 -31.11 -31.61 -3.81
C GLN A 562 -29.83 -30.93 -4.35
N VAL A 563 -28.73 -30.97 -3.59
CA VAL A 563 -27.37 -30.75 -4.09
C VAL A 563 -26.62 -32.08 -3.92
N LEU A 564 -25.93 -32.51 -4.96
CA LEU A 564 -25.23 -33.80 -4.97
C LEU A 564 -23.79 -33.64 -4.45
N ASP A 565 -23.24 -34.71 -3.86
CA ASP A 565 -21.92 -34.74 -3.21
C ASP A 565 -20.76 -34.49 -4.19
N GLU A 566 -20.97 -34.68 -5.50
CA GLU A 566 -20.00 -34.34 -6.53
C GLU A 566 -19.75 -32.83 -6.68
N SER A 567 -20.57 -31.99 -6.05
CA SER A 567 -20.40 -30.52 -6.05
C SER A 567 -19.20 -30.12 -5.20
N GLY A 568 -18.33 -29.24 -5.68
CA GLY A 568 -17.14 -28.79 -4.95
C GLY A 568 -16.18 -27.96 -5.80
N ALA A 569 -15.03 -27.61 -5.23
CA ALA A 569 -13.93 -26.94 -5.92
C ALA A 569 -12.88 -27.96 -6.37
N TYR A 570 -12.56 -27.98 -7.66
CA TYR A 570 -11.62 -28.93 -8.25
C TYR A 570 -10.31 -28.22 -8.60
N ALA A 571 -9.29 -28.38 -7.74
CA ALA A 571 -7.94 -27.86 -7.99
C ALA A 571 -7.40 -28.31 -9.37
N THR A 572 -6.74 -27.40 -10.06
CA THR A 572 -6.16 -27.62 -11.40
C THR A 572 -4.65 -27.78 -11.34
N ASP A 573 -4.08 -28.21 -10.22
CA ASP A 573 -2.67 -28.59 -10.17
C ASP A 573 -2.47 -30.01 -10.75
N ALA A 574 -1.22 -30.45 -10.89
CA ALA A 574 -0.93 -31.78 -11.42
C ALA A 574 -1.62 -32.92 -10.63
N ALA A 575 -1.79 -32.76 -9.31
CA ALA A 575 -2.50 -33.72 -8.47
C ALA A 575 -4.01 -33.72 -8.78
N GLY A 576 -4.61 -32.55 -8.94
CA GLY A 576 -6.01 -32.36 -9.30
C GLY A 576 -6.37 -32.91 -10.67
N VAL A 577 -5.53 -32.70 -11.68
CA VAL A 577 -5.70 -33.31 -12.99
C VAL A 577 -5.69 -34.84 -12.86
N ASN A 578 -4.69 -35.42 -12.19
CA ASN A 578 -4.61 -36.87 -12.02
C ASN A 578 -5.80 -37.45 -11.24
N ARG A 579 -6.35 -36.69 -10.27
CA ARG A 579 -7.50 -37.07 -9.47
C ARG A 579 -8.75 -37.27 -10.33
N VAL A 580 -9.08 -36.30 -11.20
CA VAL A 580 -10.29 -36.40 -12.03
C VAL A 580 -10.19 -37.48 -13.12
N TYR A 581 -8.97 -37.82 -13.57
CA TYR A 581 -8.76 -38.93 -14.50
C TYR A 581 -8.53 -40.29 -13.83
N GLY A 582 -8.37 -40.33 -12.49
CA GLY A 582 -8.07 -41.55 -11.73
C GLY A 582 -6.72 -42.20 -12.06
N ARG A 583 -5.82 -41.49 -12.74
CA ARG A 583 -4.50 -41.97 -13.19
C ARG A 583 -3.60 -40.79 -13.52
N THR A 584 -2.29 -41.04 -13.58
CA THR A 584 -1.35 -40.05 -14.11
C THR A 584 -1.63 -39.76 -15.59
N VAL A 585 -1.83 -38.50 -15.92
CA VAL A 585 -2.01 -37.98 -17.28
C VAL A 585 -1.06 -36.81 -17.49
N ASN A 586 -0.63 -36.62 -18.74
CA ASN A 586 -0.05 -35.35 -19.16
C ASN A 586 -1.21 -34.41 -19.53
N PRO A 587 -1.38 -33.27 -18.85
CA PRO A 587 -2.46 -32.33 -19.12
C PRO A 587 -2.53 -31.88 -20.59
N GLN A 588 -1.38 -31.72 -21.25
CA GLN A 588 -1.31 -31.30 -22.67
C GLN A 588 -1.94 -32.32 -23.64
N ASP A 589 -2.04 -33.59 -23.26
CA ASP A 589 -2.62 -34.65 -24.11
C ASP A 589 -4.16 -34.70 -24.02
N VAL A 590 -4.75 -34.07 -23.00
CA VAL A 590 -6.18 -34.17 -22.66
C VAL A 590 -6.89 -32.82 -22.56
N ALA A 591 -6.13 -31.72 -22.50
CA ALA A 591 -6.62 -30.35 -22.64
C ALA A 591 -7.08 -30.05 -24.08
N ASP A 592 -7.82 -28.96 -24.26
CA ASP A 592 -8.16 -28.47 -25.59
C ASP A 592 -6.88 -28.06 -26.35
N PRO A 593 -6.67 -28.55 -27.59
CA PRO A 593 -5.47 -28.23 -28.37
C PRO A 593 -5.25 -26.74 -28.62
N THR A 594 -6.32 -25.95 -28.66
CA THR A 594 -6.24 -24.48 -28.82
C THR A 594 -5.66 -23.84 -27.57
N VAL A 595 -6.11 -24.26 -26.39
CA VAL A 595 -5.56 -23.77 -25.11
C VAL A 595 -4.06 -24.07 -25.04
N VAL A 596 -3.67 -25.30 -25.35
CA VAL A 596 -2.24 -25.71 -25.39
C VAL A 596 -1.45 -24.87 -26.39
N ALA A 597 -1.96 -24.65 -27.60
CA ALA A 597 -1.25 -23.90 -28.63
C ALA A 597 -1.07 -22.42 -28.25
N VAL A 598 -2.10 -21.80 -27.68
CA VAL A 598 -2.06 -20.40 -27.26
C VAL A 598 -1.09 -20.20 -26.10
N THR A 599 -1.17 -21.03 -25.05
CA THR A 599 -0.27 -20.91 -23.89
C THR A 599 1.18 -21.19 -24.27
N GLN A 600 1.45 -22.14 -25.18
CA GLN A 600 2.81 -22.39 -25.69
C GLN A 600 3.37 -21.22 -26.50
N ALA A 601 2.55 -20.57 -27.32
CA ALA A 601 2.98 -19.40 -28.10
C ALA A 601 3.33 -18.22 -27.19
N ILE A 602 2.50 -17.97 -26.16
CA ILE A 602 2.76 -16.95 -25.14
C ILE A 602 4.03 -17.29 -24.36
N ASN A 603 4.15 -18.54 -23.88
CA ASN A 603 5.32 -18.99 -23.14
C ASN A 603 6.64 -18.80 -23.90
N GLY A 604 6.65 -19.06 -25.22
CA GLY A 604 7.84 -18.92 -26.04
C GLY A 604 8.40 -17.49 -26.10
N ILE A 605 7.52 -16.48 -26.16
CA ILE A 605 7.92 -15.07 -26.17
C ILE A 605 8.20 -14.58 -24.74
N ALA A 606 7.28 -14.86 -23.82
CA ALA A 606 7.40 -14.43 -22.42
C ALA A 606 8.71 -14.96 -21.81
N THR A 607 8.99 -16.26 -21.92
CA THR A 607 10.23 -16.86 -21.39
C THR A 607 11.49 -16.23 -21.98
N ALA A 608 11.50 -15.94 -23.29
CA ALA A 608 12.67 -15.35 -23.94
C ALA A 608 12.99 -13.96 -23.37
N LYS A 609 11.97 -13.12 -23.19
CA LYS A 609 12.12 -11.77 -22.61
C LYS A 609 12.39 -11.82 -21.11
N ASP A 610 11.69 -12.69 -20.40
CA ASP A 610 11.80 -12.82 -18.94
C ASP A 610 13.17 -13.43 -18.53
N SER A 611 13.87 -14.10 -19.46
CA SER A 611 15.24 -14.60 -19.26
C SER A 611 16.34 -13.56 -19.46
N ASN A 612 16.00 -12.38 -19.99
CA ASN A 612 16.93 -11.29 -20.22
C ASN A 612 16.89 -10.32 -19.03
N LEU A 613 17.80 -10.50 -18.07
CA LEU A 613 17.76 -9.85 -16.75
C LEU A 613 18.63 -8.58 -16.69
N PHE A 614 18.12 -7.55 -16.01
CA PHE A 614 18.76 -6.24 -15.91
C PHE A 614 18.93 -5.73 -14.47
N GLY A 615 18.54 -6.45 -13.43
CA GLY A 615 18.74 -6.03 -12.04
C GLY A 615 17.87 -6.80 -11.09
N ASN A 616 17.84 -6.40 -9.82
CA ASN A 616 17.02 -7.01 -8.79
C ASN A 616 16.40 -5.94 -7.89
N THR A 617 15.19 -6.18 -7.40
CA THR A 617 14.48 -5.37 -6.40
C THR A 617 13.95 -6.27 -5.29
N SER A 618 14.10 -5.86 -4.03
CA SER A 618 13.52 -6.55 -2.88
C SER A 618 12.13 -6.02 -2.52
N VAL A 619 11.65 -5.01 -3.24
CA VAL A 619 10.38 -4.33 -3.01
C VAL A 619 9.54 -4.31 -4.29
N PHE A 620 8.22 -4.16 -4.13
CA PHE A 620 7.32 -3.83 -5.22
C PHE A 620 7.62 -2.43 -5.75
N LEU A 621 7.66 -2.28 -7.08
CA LEU A 621 7.87 -0.99 -7.73
C LEU A 621 6.54 -0.47 -8.26
N GLU A 622 6.03 0.59 -7.63
CA GLU A 622 4.68 1.12 -7.78
C GLU A 622 4.48 1.85 -9.12
N GLY A 623 3.74 1.22 -10.02
CA GLY A 623 3.37 1.78 -11.33
C GLY A 623 1.87 1.88 -11.55
N ARG A 624 1.05 1.58 -10.54
CA ARG A 624 -0.41 1.62 -10.65
C ARG A 624 -0.86 3.04 -10.95
N ARG A 625 -1.83 3.14 -11.86
CA ARG A 625 -2.34 4.40 -12.39
C ARG A 625 -2.85 5.35 -11.30
N SER A 626 -3.43 4.81 -10.24
CA SER A 626 -4.01 5.56 -9.12
C SER A 626 -2.97 6.20 -8.21
N GLN A 627 -1.69 5.84 -8.34
CA GLN A 627 -0.58 6.30 -7.51
C GLN A 627 0.39 7.13 -8.36
N VAL A 628 0.99 6.52 -9.40
CA VAL A 628 2.03 7.14 -10.24
C VAL A 628 1.58 8.41 -10.97
N ARG A 629 0.27 8.71 -10.98
CA ARG A 629 -0.35 9.89 -11.59
C ARG A 629 -0.92 10.90 -10.59
N THR A 630 -0.68 10.72 -9.31
CA THR A 630 -1.26 11.54 -8.24
C THR A 630 -0.27 11.88 -7.14
N GLU A 631 0.76 11.06 -6.95
CA GLU A 631 1.79 11.21 -5.92
C GLU A 631 3.17 10.74 -6.40
N GLU A 632 4.19 10.96 -5.57
CA GLU A 632 5.49 10.35 -5.80
C GLU A 632 5.37 8.82 -5.77
N THR A 633 6.18 8.13 -6.57
CA THR A 633 6.27 6.66 -6.46
C THR A 633 7.71 6.23 -6.58
N ASN A 634 8.08 5.13 -5.93
CA ASN A 634 9.42 4.57 -5.97
C ASN A 634 9.84 4.22 -7.42
N LEU A 635 8.95 3.67 -8.25
CA LEU A 635 9.21 3.39 -9.67
C LEU A 635 9.28 4.68 -10.50
N GLY A 636 8.43 5.66 -10.19
CA GLY A 636 8.48 6.99 -10.81
C GLY A 636 9.84 7.65 -10.59
N SER A 637 10.28 7.71 -9.34
CA SER A 637 11.59 8.22 -8.92
C SER A 637 12.74 7.42 -9.53
N LEU A 638 12.68 6.08 -9.49
CA LEU A 638 13.71 5.18 -10.05
C LEU A 638 13.90 5.41 -11.56
N THR A 639 12.80 5.52 -12.32
CA THR A 639 12.89 5.75 -13.76
C THR A 639 13.30 7.18 -14.11
N ALA A 640 12.99 8.17 -13.26
CA ALA A 640 13.48 9.53 -13.41
C ALA A 640 14.99 9.63 -13.12
N ASP A 641 15.49 8.89 -12.13
CA ASP A 641 16.92 8.77 -11.78
C ASP A 641 17.70 8.16 -12.95
N ALA A 642 17.20 7.07 -13.54
CA ALA A 642 17.77 6.46 -14.73
C ALA A 642 17.92 7.45 -15.89
N ASN A 643 16.87 8.22 -16.18
CA ASN A 643 16.88 9.27 -17.21
C ASN A 643 17.92 10.37 -16.91
N LEU A 644 18.05 10.80 -15.65
CA LEU A 644 19.01 11.84 -15.25
C LEU A 644 20.45 11.38 -15.44
N ILE A 645 20.76 10.16 -15.01
CA ILE A 645 22.10 9.58 -15.11
C ILE A 645 22.53 9.45 -16.58
N VAL A 646 21.65 8.93 -17.43
CA VAL A 646 21.92 8.78 -18.86
C VAL A 646 22.10 10.14 -19.54
N ALA A 647 21.30 11.15 -19.19
CA ALA A 647 21.49 12.51 -19.70
C ALA A 647 22.83 13.11 -19.28
N ARG A 648 23.29 12.87 -18.05
CA ARG A 648 24.60 13.35 -17.54
C ARG A 648 25.80 12.74 -18.26
N GLN A 649 25.66 11.55 -18.86
CA GLN A 649 26.70 10.98 -19.72
C GLN A 649 26.90 11.80 -21.01
N THR A 650 25.83 12.41 -21.51
CA THR A 650 25.89 13.30 -22.69
C THR A 650 26.29 14.72 -22.30
N ASP A 651 25.73 15.25 -21.20
CA ASP A 651 26.00 16.59 -20.69
C ASP A 651 26.00 16.59 -19.15
N PRO A 652 27.18 16.64 -18.50
CA PRO A 652 27.28 16.53 -17.05
C PRO A 652 26.70 17.73 -16.29
N THR A 653 26.26 18.80 -16.98
CA THR A 653 25.62 19.95 -16.35
C THR A 653 24.09 19.82 -16.28
N VAL A 654 23.52 18.67 -16.65
CA VAL A 654 22.10 18.37 -16.44
C VAL A 654 21.88 18.08 -14.96
N VAL A 655 20.97 18.83 -14.34
CA VAL A 655 20.79 18.79 -12.88
C VAL A 655 19.54 18.04 -12.46
N ALA A 656 18.51 17.99 -13.30
CA ALA A 656 17.23 17.36 -12.98
C ALA A 656 16.64 16.58 -14.16
N SER A 657 15.69 15.69 -13.87
CA SER A 657 14.92 14.92 -14.83
C SER A 657 13.43 14.99 -14.47
N LEU A 658 12.56 15.08 -15.49
CA LEU A 658 11.12 15.06 -15.34
C LEU A 658 10.47 14.21 -16.44
N LYS A 659 9.59 13.31 -16.03
CA LYS A 659 8.74 12.51 -16.91
C LYS A 659 7.30 12.50 -16.38
N ASN A 660 6.33 12.05 -17.17
CA ASN A 660 4.94 11.99 -16.77
C ASN A 660 4.54 10.57 -16.34
N GLY A 661 3.73 10.44 -15.30
CA GLY A 661 3.18 9.16 -14.84
C GLY A 661 2.30 8.47 -15.88
N GLY A 662 1.79 9.19 -16.88
CA GLY A 662 1.10 8.62 -18.04
C GLY A 662 1.96 7.69 -18.91
N GLY A 663 3.28 7.90 -18.88
CA GLY A 663 4.28 7.08 -19.58
C GLY A 663 4.64 5.79 -18.85
N ILE A 664 4.35 5.69 -17.54
CA ILE A 664 4.50 4.47 -16.74
C ILE A 664 3.17 3.72 -16.80
N ARG A 665 3.22 2.50 -17.33
CA ARG A 665 2.03 1.75 -17.77
C ARG A 665 1.70 0.55 -16.90
N ASP A 666 2.64 0.15 -16.05
CA ASP A 666 2.55 -1.03 -15.21
C ASP A 666 3.54 -0.93 -14.06
N ASN A 667 3.24 -1.60 -12.95
CA ASN A 667 4.21 -1.84 -11.88
C ASN A 667 5.27 -2.87 -12.27
N ILE A 668 6.35 -2.96 -11.49
CA ILE A 668 7.29 -4.09 -11.56
C ILE A 668 7.18 -4.83 -10.23
N GLY A 669 6.66 -6.05 -10.28
CA GLY A 669 6.23 -6.80 -9.11
C GLY A 669 4.79 -7.29 -9.26
N GLN A 670 4.24 -7.88 -8.20
CA GLN A 670 2.85 -8.33 -8.16
C GLN A 670 2.07 -7.53 -7.13
N ALA A 671 0.85 -7.13 -7.51
CA ALA A 671 -0.17 -6.63 -6.61
C ALA A 671 -1.34 -7.61 -6.69
N ILE A 672 -1.55 -8.41 -5.64
CA ILE A 672 -2.59 -9.46 -5.64
C ILE A 672 -3.48 -9.31 -4.41
N ILE A 673 -4.75 -9.70 -4.55
CA ILE A 673 -5.63 -9.91 -3.39
C ILE A 673 -5.56 -11.39 -3.05
N PRO A 674 -5.09 -11.78 -1.85
CA PRO A 674 -5.01 -13.18 -1.46
C PRO A 674 -6.38 -13.86 -1.46
N PRO A 675 -6.47 -15.16 -1.77
CA PRO A 675 -7.72 -15.89 -1.73
C PRO A 675 -8.40 -15.80 -0.36
N GLY A 676 -9.65 -15.29 -0.33
CA GLY A 676 -10.42 -15.10 0.90
C GLY A 676 -10.04 -13.85 1.73
N GLY A 677 -9.12 -13.02 1.23
CA GLY A 677 -8.77 -11.73 1.82
C GLY A 677 -9.91 -10.72 1.66
N THR A 678 -10.25 -10.03 2.75
CA THR A 678 -11.08 -8.81 2.72
C THR A 678 -10.22 -7.54 2.83
N GLY A 679 -8.89 -7.68 2.76
CA GLY A 679 -7.91 -6.60 2.87
C GLY A 679 -7.57 -5.95 1.53
N GLY A 680 -6.69 -4.94 1.57
CA GLY A 680 -6.15 -4.28 0.38
C GLY A 680 -5.23 -5.20 -0.45
N LEU A 681 -4.72 -4.67 -1.56
CA LEU A 681 -3.73 -5.35 -2.40
C LEU A 681 -2.47 -5.68 -1.58
N GLU A 682 -2.00 -6.92 -1.64
CA GLU A 682 -0.67 -7.31 -1.19
C GLU A 682 0.34 -7.05 -2.31
N PHE A 683 1.46 -6.42 -1.96
CA PHE A 683 2.51 -6.07 -2.89
C PHE A 683 3.73 -6.95 -2.69
N SER A 684 4.28 -7.47 -3.78
CA SER A 684 5.47 -8.33 -3.76
C SER A 684 6.43 -7.95 -4.89
N PRO A 685 7.74 -8.16 -4.72
CA PRO A 685 8.70 -7.98 -5.81
C PRO A 685 8.38 -8.91 -7.00
N PRO A 686 9.06 -8.75 -8.15
CA PRO A 686 8.88 -9.63 -9.30
C PRO A 686 8.95 -11.11 -8.91
N PRO A 687 7.96 -11.93 -9.29
CA PRO A 687 7.94 -13.34 -8.94
C PRO A 687 9.06 -14.09 -9.68
N ALA A 688 9.53 -15.18 -9.09
CA ALA A 688 10.41 -16.11 -9.79
C ALA A 688 9.71 -16.73 -11.00
N ASN A 689 10.45 -16.92 -12.09
CA ASN A 689 10.01 -17.72 -13.24
C ASN A 689 11.06 -18.80 -13.55
N PRO A 690 10.85 -20.04 -13.06
CA PRO A 690 11.77 -21.16 -13.30
C PRO A 690 11.98 -21.48 -14.78
N LEU A 691 10.99 -21.22 -15.66
CA LEU A 691 11.12 -21.48 -17.10
C LEU A 691 12.11 -20.52 -17.77
N ALA A 692 12.22 -19.30 -17.22
CA ALA A 692 13.14 -18.25 -17.68
C ALA A 692 14.45 -18.20 -16.88
N ASN A 693 14.62 -19.06 -15.86
CA ASN A 693 15.71 -18.98 -14.88
C ASN A 693 15.77 -17.62 -14.15
N LYS A 694 14.62 -16.96 -14.00
CA LYS A 694 14.43 -15.70 -13.27
C LYS A 694 14.15 -16.03 -11.80
N GLN A 695 14.91 -15.43 -10.88
CA GLN A 695 14.67 -15.54 -9.45
C GLN A 695 13.66 -14.47 -8.99
N GLU A 696 13.14 -14.63 -7.78
CA GLU A 696 12.32 -13.58 -7.17
C GLU A 696 13.13 -12.29 -7.00
N GLY A 697 12.49 -11.16 -7.27
CA GLY A 697 13.12 -9.84 -7.30
C GLY A 697 13.82 -9.48 -8.59
N ASP A 698 14.18 -10.45 -9.44
CA ASP A 698 14.87 -10.15 -10.70
C ASP A 698 13.98 -9.31 -11.62
N VAL A 699 14.53 -8.25 -12.19
CA VAL A 699 13.86 -7.39 -13.17
C VAL A 699 14.35 -7.75 -14.56
N SER A 700 13.43 -8.16 -15.43
CA SER A 700 13.70 -8.63 -16.78
C SER A 700 13.33 -7.60 -17.86
N GLN A 701 13.70 -7.88 -19.10
CA GLN A 701 13.21 -7.16 -20.28
C GLN A 701 11.67 -7.13 -20.32
N LEU A 702 11.01 -8.23 -19.95
CA LEU A 702 9.55 -8.33 -19.98
C LEU A 702 8.91 -7.33 -19.00
N ASP A 703 9.48 -7.21 -17.79
CA ASP A 703 9.02 -6.24 -16.80
C ASP A 703 9.20 -4.81 -17.32
N ILE A 704 10.39 -4.48 -17.85
CA ILE A 704 10.72 -3.14 -18.36
C ILE A 704 9.85 -2.74 -19.54
N GLU A 705 9.64 -3.64 -20.51
CA GLU A 705 8.80 -3.37 -21.67
C GLU A 705 7.33 -3.17 -21.29
N ASN A 706 6.83 -3.95 -20.31
CA ASN A 706 5.46 -3.80 -19.80
C ASN A 706 5.26 -2.48 -19.07
N THR A 707 6.23 -2.06 -18.26
CA THR A 707 6.20 -0.79 -17.53
C THR A 707 6.35 0.42 -18.46
N LEU A 708 7.25 0.38 -19.45
CA LEU A 708 7.61 1.52 -20.31
C LEU A 708 7.26 1.26 -21.79
N ARG A 709 6.00 0.86 -22.07
CA ARG A 709 5.55 0.36 -23.40
C ARG A 709 5.79 1.30 -24.58
N PHE A 710 5.79 2.62 -24.35
CA PHE A 710 5.99 3.60 -25.41
C PHE A 710 7.47 3.78 -25.79
N ASN A 711 8.39 3.42 -24.89
CA ASN A 711 9.83 3.53 -25.08
C ASN A 711 10.26 4.90 -25.67
N ASN A 712 9.87 6.00 -25.01
CA ASN A 712 10.09 7.33 -25.56
C ASN A 712 11.59 7.63 -25.66
N SER A 713 11.95 8.48 -26.63
CA SER A 713 13.30 9.06 -26.69
C SER A 713 13.51 10.03 -25.54
N LEU A 714 14.76 10.17 -25.08
CA LEU A 714 15.17 11.18 -24.10
C LEU A 714 15.76 12.41 -24.80
N THR A 715 15.55 13.57 -24.20
CA THR A 715 16.13 14.84 -24.66
C THR A 715 16.50 15.74 -23.48
N ILE A 716 17.53 16.56 -23.66
CA ILE A 716 17.91 17.61 -22.72
C ILE A 716 17.28 18.92 -23.17
N VAL A 717 16.66 19.65 -22.25
CA VAL A 717 16.04 20.96 -22.51
C VAL A 717 16.60 22.00 -21.53
N PRO A 718 17.24 23.07 -22.01
CA PRO A 718 17.58 24.21 -21.18
C PRO A 718 16.31 25.03 -20.90
N LEU A 719 15.95 25.16 -19.63
CA LEU A 719 14.79 25.92 -19.16
C LEU A 719 15.25 27.14 -18.38
N THR A 720 14.50 28.23 -18.44
CA THR A 720 14.64 29.28 -17.42
C THR A 720 13.97 28.85 -16.11
N ALA A 721 14.34 29.48 -14.98
CA ALA A 721 13.62 29.27 -13.71
C ALA A 721 12.11 29.51 -13.84
N THR A 722 11.67 30.49 -14.64
CA THR A 722 10.25 30.69 -14.96
C THR A 722 9.64 29.50 -15.67
N GLN A 723 10.29 28.99 -16.72
CA GLN A 723 9.77 27.86 -17.49
C GLN A 723 9.71 26.58 -16.67
N LEU A 724 10.69 26.35 -15.79
CA LEU A 724 10.67 25.20 -14.89
C LEU A 724 9.47 25.26 -13.92
N LYS A 725 9.17 26.44 -13.36
CA LYS A 725 7.96 26.63 -12.56
C LYS A 725 6.69 26.36 -13.39
N GLU A 726 6.60 26.90 -14.60
CA GLU A 726 5.43 26.70 -15.49
C GLU A 726 5.20 25.21 -15.83
N ILE A 727 6.28 24.45 -16.03
CA ILE A 727 6.23 23.01 -16.28
C ILE A 727 5.76 22.25 -15.03
N ALA A 728 6.26 22.59 -13.85
CA ALA A 728 5.82 21.97 -12.59
C ALA A 728 4.33 22.28 -12.30
N GLU A 729 3.91 23.54 -12.49
CA GLU A 729 2.51 23.96 -12.38
C GLU A 729 1.57 23.20 -13.33
N HIS A 730 2.01 22.99 -14.57
CA HIS A 730 1.26 22.20 -15.55
C HIS A 730 1.14 20.73 -15.13
N GLY A 731 2.21 20.15 -14.58
CA GLY A 731 2.20 18.76 -14.11
C GLY A 731 1.12 18.50 -13.05
N VAL A 732 0.91 19.45 -12.14
CA VAL A 732 -0.06 19.32 -11.04
C VAL A 732 -1.39 20.04 -11.29
N SER A 733 -1.66 20.52 -12.51
CA SER A 733 -2.82 21.38 -12.80
C SER A 733 -4.17 20.68 -12.64
N ASP A 734 -4.21 19.38 -12.88
CA ASP A 734 -5.44 18.56 -12.91
C ASP A 734 -5.60 17.70 -11.65
N THR A 735 -4.70 17.86 -10.66
CA THR A 735 -4.79 17.18 -9.37
C THR A 735 -6.08 17.59 -8.66
N ALA A 736 -6.92 16.59 -8.39
CA ALA A 736 -8.17 16.68 -7.65
C ALA A 736 -8.56 15.27 -7.15
N PRO A 737 -9.39 15.14 -6.10
CA PRO A 737 -9.83 13.84 -5.61
C PRO A 737 -10.42 12.95 -6.71
N GLY A 738 -9.89 11.73 -6.86
CA GLY A 738 -10.32 10.76 -7.87
C GLY A 738 -9.81 10.99 -9.30
N ASN A 739 -9.14 12.12 -9.58
CA ASN A 739 -8.52 12.34 -10.88
C ASN A 739 -7.17 11.61 -10.97
N THR A 740 -6.91 10.93 -12.10
CA THR A 740 -5.62 10.26 -12.39
C THR A 740 -4.98 10.80 -13.69
N PRO A 741 -4.61 12.09 -13.72
CA PRO A 741 -4.17 12.75 -14.94
C PRO A 741 -2.81 12.22 -15.42
N GLY A 742 -2.71 11.82 -16.69
CA GLY A 742 -1.45 11.32 -17.27
C GLY A 742 -0.28 12.30 -17.17
N ARG A 743 -0.57 13.61 -17.05
CA ARG A 743 0.42 14.68 -17.01
C ARG A 743 1.18 14.76 -15.67
N PHE A 744 0.74 14.13 -14.58
CA PHE A 744 1.40 14.27 -13.28
C PHE A 744 2.88 13.87 -13.36
N PRO A 745 3.82 14.66 -12.81
CA PRO A 745 5.24 14.46 -13.02
C PRO A 745 5.83 13.41 -12.05
N GLN A 746 6.87 12.72 -12.50
CA GLN A 746 7.83 11.97 -11.69
C GLN A 746 9.21 12.56 -11.93
N ILE A 747 10.03 12.74 -10.89
CA ILE A 747 11.19 13.63 -10.92
C ILE A 747 12.46 13.06 -10.28
N SER A 748 13.61 13.62 -10.68
CA SER A 748 14.92 13.36 -10.09
C SER A 748 15.78 14.63 -10.13
N GLY A 749 16.69 14.79 -9.16
CA GLY A 749 17.59 15.96 -9.06
C GLY A 749 16.89 17.28 -8.72
N MET A 750 15.61 17.21 -8.35
CA MET A 750 14.81 18.33 -7.88
C MET A 750 13.71 17.83 -6.95
N ALA A 751 13.20 18.71 -6.09
CA ALA A 751 12.04 18.49 -5.24
C ALA A 751 11.10 19.71 -5.32
N PHE A 752 9.79 19.49 -5.22
CA PHE A 752 8.81 20.57 -5.16
C PHE A 752 7.59 20.20 -4.34
N SER A 753 6.96 21.21 -3.75
CA SER A 753 5.72 21.10 -2.99
C SER A 753 4.62 21.86 -3.71
N PHE A 754 3.37 21.43 -3.55
CA PHE A 754 2.24 22.08 -4.17
C PHE A 754 0.97 21.98 -3.31
N ASP A 755 0.09 22.95 -3.49
CA ASP A 755 -1.22 23.03 -2.86
C ASP A 755 -2.30 22.92 -3.93
N ALA A 756 -2.95 21.76 -4.01
CA ALA A 756 -4.01 21.50 -4.99
C ALA A 756 -5.26 22.40 -4.79
N SER A 757 -5.44 22.98 -3.61
CA SER A 757 -6.54 23.91 -3.31
C SER A 757 -6.38 25.28 -3.97
N GLN A 758 -5.15 25.65 -4.35
CA GLN A 758 -4.88 26.89 -5.07
C GLN A 758 -5.42 26.87 -6.50
N ALA A 759 -5.63 28.06 -7.06
CA ALA A 759 -5.98 28.22 -8.45
C ALA A 759 -4.91 27.58 -9.36
N VAL A 760 -5.36 26.94 -10.45
CA VAL A 760 -4.47 26.37 -11.47
C VAL A 760 -3.45 27.41 -11.92
N ASN A 761 -2.17 27.01 -12.03
CA ASN A 761 -0.98 27.85 -12.25
C ASN A 761 -0.49 28.66 -11.03
N SER A 762 -1.04 28.45 -9.84
CA SER A 762 -0.54 29.00 -8.56
C SER A 762 -0.37 27.91 -7.49
N ARG A 763 -0.26 26.64 -7.90
CA ARG A 763 -0.27 25.49 -6.99
C ARG A 763 1.11 25.23 -6.40
N VAL A 764 2.19 25.41 -7.14
CA VAL A 764 3.55 25.13 -6.66
C VAL A 764 3.92 26.13 -5.56
N ARG A 765 4.32 25.62 -4.39
CA ARG A 765 4.67 26.42 -3.20
C ARG A 765 6.18 26.55 -3.06
N SER A 766 6.89 25.43 -3.14
CA SER A 766 8.35 25.38 -3.06
C SER A 766 8.91 24.55 -4.21
N LEU A 767 10.07 24.91 -4.75
CA LEU A 767 10.79 24.13 -5.77
C LEU A 767 12.29 24.36 -5.64
N ALA A 768 13.04 23.28 -5.48
CA ALA A 768 14.49 23.30 -5.30
C ALA A 768 15.19 22.28 -6.20
N ILE A 769 16.37 22.63 -6.69
CA ILE A 769 17.32 21.69 -7.30
C ILE A 769 18.13 21.05 -6.17
N LYS A 770 18.30 19.73 -6.25
CA LYS A 770 19.00 18.91 -5.26
C LYS A 770 20.28 18.32 -5.87
N ASP A 771 21.34 18.19 -5.08
CA ASP A 771 22.50 17.38 -5.46
C ASP A 771 22.26 15.88 -5.21
N ASP A 772 23.26 15.07 -5.54
CA ASP A 772 23.20 13.60 -5.39
C ASP A 772 23.18 13.15 -3.91
N GLN A 773 23.43 14.06 -2.97
CA GLN A 773 23.32 13.84 -1.52
C GLN A 773 21.98 14.35 -0.96
N GLY A 774 21.11 14.91 -1.80
CA GLY A 774 19.82 15.47 -1.39
C GLY A 774 19.90 16.91 -0.86
N ASN A 775 21.06 17.57 -0.90
CA ASN A 775 21.18 18.95 -0.43
C ASN A 775 20.62 19.93 -1.46
N THR A 776 20.02 21.02 -0.98
CA THR A 776 19.55 22.12 -1.85
C THR A 776 20.73 22.87 -2.45
N VAL A 777 20.83 22.89 -3.78
CA VAL A 777 21.87 23.64 -4.53
C VAL A 777 21.34 24.89 -5.23
N ASP A 778 20.04 24.94 -5.52
CA ASP A 778 19.36 26.12 -6.05
C ASP A 778 17.90 26.15 -5.59
N VAL A 779 17.46 27.24 -4.95
CA VAL A 779 16.06 27.47 -4.63
C VAL A 779 15.43 28.22 -5.80
N VAL A 780 14.50 27.57 -6.49
CA VAL A 780 13.83 28.10 -7.69
C VAL A 780 12.53 28.80 -7.34
N VAL A 781 11.73 28.21 -6.45
CA VAL A 781 10.46 28.75 -5.97
C VAL A 781 10.41 28.67 -4.46
N GLU A 782 9.98 29.75 -3.82
CA GLU A 782 9.68 29.84 -2.39
C GLU A 782 8.37 30.61 -2.22
N ASN A 783 7.45 30.08 -1.41
CA ASN A 783 6.13 30.67 -1.19
C ASN A 783 5.34 30.98 -2.48
N GLY A 784 5.54 30.17 -3.52
CA GLY A 784 4.95 30.30 -4.84
C GLY A 784 5.58 31.38 -5.73
N SER A 785 6.64 32.04 -5.28
CA SER A 785 7.35 33.08 -6.03
C SER A 785 8.72 32.59 -6.50
N ILE A 786 9.15 33.03 -7.68
CA ILE A 786 10.49 32.70 -8.19
C ILE A 786 11.54 33.39 -7.34
N VAL A 787 12.54 32.64 -6.88
CA VAL A 787 13.70 33.13 -6.15
C VAL A 787 14.86 33.35 -7.11
N GLY A 788 15.58 34.47 -6.98
CA GLY A 788 16.76 34.79 -7.81
C GLY A 788 16.44 35.24 -9.24
N ASP A 789 17.42 35.10 -10.15
CA ASP A 789 17.25 35.48 -11.56
C ASP A 789 16.29 34.51 -12.27
N ALA A 790 15.13 35.02 -12.66
CA ALA A 790 14.08 34.27 -13.35
C ALA A 790 14.52 33.72 -14.72
N SER A 791 15.56 34.29 -15.33
CA SER A 791 16.10 33.89 -16.63
C SER A 791 17.27 32.91 -16.56
N ARG A 792 17.74 32.56 -15.36
CA ARG A 792 18.86 31.63 -15.19
C ARG A 792 18.52 30.27 -15.79
N THR A 793 19.48 29.67 -16.45
CA THR A 793 19.29 28.42 -17.19
C THR A 793 19.50 27.20 -16.30
N ILE A 794 18.54 26.29 -16.31
CA ILE A 794 18.53 25.01 -15.62
C ILE A 794 18.34 23.93 -16.71
N LYS A 795 19.29 23.00 -16.84
CA LYS A 795 19.19 21.93 -17.85
C LYS A 795 18.47 20.73 -17.24
N VAL A 796 17.38 20.32 -17.89
CA VAL A 796 16.51 19.23 -17.46
C VAL A 796 16.45 18.16 -18.54
N ALA A 797 16.56 16.90 -18.14
CA ALA A 797 16.26 15.75 -18.99
C ALA A 797 14.75 15.46 -18.99
N THR A 798 14.17 15.18 -20.16
CA THR A 798 12.76 14.81 -20.25
C THR A 798 12.51 13.92 -21.48
N LEU A 799 11.27 13.48 -21.64
CA LEU A 799 10.85 12.66 -22.77
C LEU A 799 10.67 13.53 -24.01
N GLY A 800 11.09 13.04 -25.17
CA GLY A 800 10.81 13.66 -26.46
C GLY A 800 9.31 13.85 -26.71
N PHE A 801 8.47 12.96 -26.17
CA PHE A 801 7.02 13.11 -26.14
C PHE A 801 6.58 14.40 -25.45
N LEU A 802 7.03 14.64 -24.21
CA LEU A 802 6.68 15.83 -23.43
C LEU A 802 7.28 17.10 -24.04
N ALA A 803 8.55 17.03 -24.43
CA ALA A 803 9.22 18.15 -25.09
C ALA A 803 8.55 18.53 -26.42
N GLY A 804 7.93 17.57 -27.11
CA GLY A 804 7.10 17.77 -28.30
C GLY A 804 5.67 18.29 -28.05
N GLY A 805 5.30 18.54 -26.78
CA GLY A 805 3.96 19.01 -26.39
C GLY A 805 3.00 17.89 -25.95
N GLY A 806 3.50 16.67 -25.76
CA GLY A 806 2.76 15.55 -25.17
C GLY A 806 2.17 15.91 -23.80
N ASP A 807 0.98 15.38 -23.50
CA ASP A 807 0.17 15.76 -22.33
C ASP A 807 0.00 17.28 -22.16
N GLY A 808 0.14 18.06 -23.22
CA GLY A 808 0.01 19.52 -23.22
C GLY A 808 1.14 20.27 -22.50
N TYR A 809 2.26 19.62 -22.18
CA TYR A 809 3.36 20.27 -21.47
C TYR A 809 3.95 21.47 -22.23
N PRO A 810 4.19 22.62 -21.56
CA PRO A 810 4.60 23.86 -22.23
C PRO A 810 6.12 23.96 -22.48
N PHE A 811 6.78 22.88 -22.88
CA PHE A 811 8.23 22.92 -23.16
C PHE A 811 8.56 23.86 -24.33
N PRO A 812 9.66 24.65 -24.24
CA PRO A 812 10.10 25.50 -25.33
C PRO A 812 10.50 24.67 -26.56
N GLN A 813 9.98 25.07 -27.72
CA GLN A 813 10.24 24.38 -28.99
C GLN A 813 11.57 24.83 -29.61
N GLY A 814 12.33 23.88 -30.18
CA GLY A 814 13.52 24.16 -31.00
C GLY A 814 14.86 24.29 -30.26
N ASN A 815 14.88 24.20 -28.92
CA ASN A 815 16.10 24.26 -28.10
C ASN A 815 16.46 22.90 -27.43
N GLN A 816 15.88 21.82 -27.91
CA GLN A 816 16.02 20.48 -27.34
C GLN A 816 17.25 19.80 -27.93
N THR A 817 18.01 19.09 -27.11
CA THR A 817 19.16 18.28 -27.53
C THR A 817 18.83 16.80 -27.32
N PRO A 818 18.44 16.07 -28.39
CA PRO A 818 18.21 14.63 -28.30
C PRO A 818 19.49 13.91 -27.85
N LEU A 819 19.35 12.89 -27.02
CA LEU A 819 20.49 12.05 -26.67
C LEU A 819 20.91 11.21 -27.89
N PRO A 820 22.21 10.94 -28.08
CA PRO A 820 22.70 10.23 -29.26
C PRO A 820 22.26 8.76 -29.26
N GLU A 821 21.58 8.30 -30.31
CA GLU A 821 21.26 6.88 -30.49
C GLU A 821 22.53 6.14 -30.96
N ALA A 822 23.13 5.32 -30.10
CA ALA A 822 24.19 4.36 -30.42
C ALA A 822 23.69 2.93 -30.17
N THR A 823 24.57 1.93 -30.23
CA THR A 823 24.27 0.57 -29.74
C THR A 823 25.41 0.15 -28.83
N THR A 824 25.25 0.38 -27.53
CA THR A 824 26.26 0.17 -26.48
C THR A 824 25.57 -0.27 -25.19
N GLY A 825 26.28 -0.95 -24.28
CA GLY A 825 25.70 -1.44 -23.02
C GLY A 825 25.17 -2.88 -23.07
N ASN A 826 24.48 -3.28 -22.01
CA ASN A 826 23.88 -4.60 -21.80
C ASN A 826 22.46 -4.73 -22.42
N ALA A 827 21.69 -3.64 -22.49
CA ALA A 827 20.27 -3.58 -22.85
C ALA A 827 20.01 -3.53 -24.37
N THR A 828 20.58 -4.49 -25.09
CA THR A 828 20.54 -4.53 -26.57
C THR A 828 19.16 -4.79 -27.21
N PHE A 829 18.10 -4.94 -26.41
CA PHE A 829 16.74 -5.21 -26.89
C PHE A 829 15.99 -3.94 -27.35
N THR A 830 16.53 -2.77 -27.03
CA THR A 830 16.00 -1.46 -27.40
C THR A 830 17.13 -0.57 -27.93
N THR A 831 16.79 0.55 -28.58
CA THR A 831 17.76 1.58 -28.98
C THR A 831 18.28 2.32 -27.74
N ASP A 832 19.59 2.61 -27.72
CA ASP A 832 20.25 3.36 -26.64
C ASP A 832 19.56 4.70 -26.33
N ASN A 833 19.64 5.10 -25.06
CA ASN A 833 19.19 6.39 -24.54
C ASN A 833 17.68 6.67 -24.71
N ARG A 834 16.89 5.61 -24.86
CA ARG A 834 15.43 5.63 -24.66
C ARG A 834 15.08 5.20 -23.25
N GLU A 835 13.83 5.41 -22.82
CA GLU A 835 13.43 5.10 -21.44
C GLU A 835 13.64 3.64 -21.02
N GLN A 836 13.37 2.68 -21.92
CA GLN A 836 13.59 1.25 -21.60
C GLN A 836 15.08 0.94 -21.42
N ASP A 837 15.91 1.50 -22.31
CA ASP A 837 17.36 1.34 -22.28
C ASP A 837 17.95 1.96 -21.01
N ALA A 838 17.57 3.21 -20.73
CA ALA A 838 18.04 3.95 -19.57
C ALA A 838 17.72 3.21 -18.26
N LEU A 839 16.49 2.70 -18.11
CA LEU A 839 16.12 1.92 -16.93
C LEU A 839 16.92 0.61 -16.85
N ALA A 840 17.01 -0.14 -17.96
CA ALA A 840 17.71 -1.42 -18.00
C ALA A 840 19.21 -1.29 -17.66
N GLU A 841 19.90 -0.31 -18.25
CA GLU A 841 21.31 -0.04 -17.95
C GLU A 841 21.51 0.46 -16.52
N TYR A 842 20.60 1.32 -16.03
CA TYR A 842 20.67 1.81 -14.66
C TYR A 842 20.49 0.69 -13.64
N LEU A 843 19.51 -0.19 -13.86
CA LEU A 843 19.32 -1.38 -13.05
C LEU A 843 20.54 -2.30 -13.10
N ALA A 844 21.13 -2.49 -14.28
CA ALA A 844 22.23 -3.44 -14.45
C ALA A 844 23.52 -2.93 -13.79
N ALA A 845 23.71 -1.61 -13.81
CA ALA A 845 24.87 -0.98 -13.19
C ALA A 845 24.78 -0.93 -11.65
N ASN A 846 23.58 -0.75 -11.10
CA ASN A 846 23.43 -0.41 -9.67
C ASN A 846 22.80 -1.54 -8.84
N TYR A 847 21.94 -2.37 -9.45
CA TYR A 847 21.07 -3.28 -8.71
C TYR A 847 21.17 -4.76 -9.13
N SER A 848 22.22 -5.15 -9.87
CA SER A 848 22.46 -6.58 -10.19
C SER A 848 23.01 -7.41 -9.01
N ASN A 849 23.66 -6.79 -8.03
CA ASN A 849 24.25 -7.48 -6.88
C ASN A 849 23.59 -7.11 -5.55
N THR A 850 23.09 -5.87 -5.45
CA THR A 850 22.38 -5.35 -4.28
C THR A 850 20.99 -4.96 -4.75
N PRO A 851 19.91 -5.61 -4.28
CA PRO A 851 18.57 -5.29 -4.71
C PRO A 851 18.24 -3.81 -4.45
N PHE A 852 17.48 -3.19 -5.35
CA PHE A 852 16.79 -1.96 -5.01
C PHE A 852 15.80 -2.23 -3.87
N ASN A 853 15.88 -1.44 -2.80
CA ASN A 853 15.17 -1.71 -1.55
C ASN A 853 14.42 -0.50 -0.98
N VAL A 854 14.18 0.54 -1.80
CA VAL A 854 13.38 1.70 -1.37
C VAL A 854 11.91 1.38 -1.59
N ALA A 855 11.22 1.01 -0.51
CA ALA A 855 9.79 0.74 -0.52
C ALA A 855 8.99 1.98 -0.93
N GLU A 856 7.78 1.74 -1.45
CA GLU A 856 6.81 2.80 -1.68
C GLU A 856 6.36 3.41 -0.34
N THR A 857 6.08 4.71 -0.33
CA THR A 857 5.56 5.41 0.84
C THR A 857 4.17 5.95 0.56
N GLU A 858 3.34 6.05 1.59
CA GLU A 858 2.11 6.85 1.49
C GLU A 858 2.45 8.31 1.16
N PRO A 859 1.54 9.08 0.55
CA PRO A 859 1.83 10.46 0.12
C PRO A 859 2.27 11.43 1.23
N SER A 860 2.13 11.07 2.51
CA SER A 860 2.70 11.81 3.65
C SER A 860 4.22 11.65 3.80
N GLY A 861 4.78 10.56 3.29
CA GLY A 861 6.21 10.26 3.26
C GLY A 861 6.94 10.79 2.02
N ASP A 862 6.24 11.39 1.07
CA ASP A 862 6.82 11.93 -0.16
C ASP A 862 7.86 13.02 0.13
N THR A 863 9.03 12.92 -0.51
CA THR A 863 10.16 13.83 -0.25
C THR A 863 10.57 14.66 -1.47
N ARG A 864 10.31 14.16 -2.67
CA ARG A 864 10.57 14.86 -3.94
C ARG A 864 9.31 15.60 -4.40
N ILE A 865 8.12 15.00 -4.28
CA ILE A 865 6.87 15.61 -4.76
C ILE A 865 5.84 15.71 -3.63
N GLN A 866 5.74 16.86 -2.99
CA GLN A 866 4.91 17.01 -1.79
C GLN A 866 3.59 17.70 -2.09
N ASN A 867 2.47 16.98 -1.95
CA ASN A 867 1.16 17.62 -1.87
C ASN A 867 0.95 18.10 -0.42
N ILE A 868 0.89 19.41 -0.19
CA ILE A 868 0.82 19.95 1.18
C ILE A 868 -0.49 19.64 1.91
N ALA A 869 -1.47 19.06 1.21
CA ALA A 869 -2.67 18.51 1.83
C ALA A 869 -2.40 17.19 2.57
N ASN A 870 -1.33 16.47 2.22
CA ASN A 870 -1.00 15.14 2.73
C ASN A 870 0.38 15.07 3.40
N ALA A 871 1.32 15.95 3.03
CA ALA A 871 2.69 16.00 3.56
C ALA A 871 3.07 17.42 4.01
N ALA A 872 4.00 17.54 4.95
CA ALA A 872 4.60 18.84 5.27
C ALA A 872 5.44 19.36 4.10
N ASP A 873 5.50 20.68 3.91
CA ASP A 873 6.43 21.29 2.94
C ASP A 873 7.86 21.27 3.53
N THR A 874 8.59 20.18 3.26
CA THR A 874 9.98 19.99 3.68
C THR A 874 10.97 20.23 2.55
N VAL A 875 10.50 20.62 1.36
CA VAL A 875 11.34 20.88 0.17
C VAL A 875 12.48 21.85 0.47
N LEU A 876 12.19 22.89 1.26
CA LEU A 876 13.16 23.91 1.69
C LEU A 876 13.60 23.75 3.16
N ASN A 877 12.87 22.97 3.97
CA ASN A 877 13.04 22.83 5.42
C ASN A 877 13.13 21.34 5.82
N GLY A 878 14.33 20.80 5.94
CA GLY A 878 14.51 19.61 6.78
C GLY A 878 14.64 20.05 8.23
N THR A 879 13.69 19.72 9.11
CA THR A 879 13.84 20.01 10.55
C THR A 879 14.80 19.00 11.15
N SER A 880 15.99 19.42 11.57
CA SER A 880 16.91 18.54 12.30
C SER A 880 16.77 18.74 13.82
N VAL A 881 16.68 17.64 14.56
CA VAL A 881 16.49 17.62 16.01
C VAL A 881 17.83 17.29 16.68
N GLY A 882 18.32 18.20 17.53
CA GLY A 882 19.57 18.04 18.27
C GLY A 882 19.30 17.96 19.77
N ILE A 883 19.30 16.75 20.33
CA ILE A 883 19.03 16.50 21.76
C ILE A 883 20.33 16.08 22.46
N ALA A 884 20.73 16.79 23.52
CA ALA A 884 21.85 16.42 24.37
C ALA A 884 21.42 15.48 25.51
N GLY A 885 22.34 14.67 26.04
CA GLY A 885 22.17 14.04 27.34
C GLY A 885 22.78 14.89 28.47
N ASP A 886 22.48 14.58 29.72
CA ASP A 886 23.00 15.28 30.91
C ASP A 886 24.52 15.53 30.93
N GLY A 887 24.91 16.77 31.23
CA GLY A 887 26.29 17.21 31.30
C GLY A 887 26.46 18.63 30.76
N ASN A 888 27.70 19.07 30.59
CA ASN A 888 27.96 20.35 29.91
C ASN A 888 28.21 20.05 28.43
N ASN A 889 27.23 20.32 27.58
CA ASN A 889 27.22 19.87 26.21
C ASN A 889 27.43 21.04 25.23
N THR A 890 27.68 20.70 23.97
CA THR A 890 27.72 21.65 22.87
C THR A 890 26.87 21.10 21.74
N ILE A 891 25.80 21.82 21.41
CA ILE A 891 24.84 21.45 20.38
C ILE A 891 24.94 22.50 19.27
N THR A 892 25.01 22.05 18.02
CA THR A 892 25.09 22.94 16.87
C THR A 892 24.15 22.42 15.78
N GLY A 893 23.14 23.22 15.45
CA GLY A 893 22.19 22.99 14.38
C GLY A 893 22.80 23.19 13.00
N ASP A 894 21.97 23.12 11.96
CA ASP A 894 22.37 23.34 10.57
C ASP A 894 21.79 24.67 10.04
N ASN A 895 21.72 24.88 8.72
CA ASN A 895 21.15 26.13 8.18
C ASN A 895 19.63 26.03 7.89
N ASN A 896 18.97 24.98 8.35
CA ASN A 896 17.52 24.80 8.31
C ASN A 896 16.93 25.01 9.71
N ALA A 897 15.60 25.12 9.82
CA ALA A 897 14.94 25.17 11.13
C ALA A 897 15.30 23.94 12.00
N ASN A 898 15.74 24.16 13.23
CA ASN A 898 16.16 23.10 14.15
C ASN A 898 15.32 23.10 15.44
N VAL A 899 15.26 21.95 16.12
CA VAL A 899 14.82 21.86 17.52
C VAL A 899 15.98 21.36 18.37
N LEU A 900 16.51 22.22 19.24
CA LEU A 900 17.74 21.98 20.01
C LEU A 900 17.45 21.99 21.52
N VAL A 901 17.77 20.90 22.23
CA VAL A 901 17.45 20.71 23.65
C VAL A 901 18.68 20.29 24.46
N GLY A 902 19.02 21.07 25.50
CA GLY A 902 20.23 20.91 26.34
C GLY A 902 20.13 19.89 27.48
N HIS A 903 18.92 19.69 28.03
CA HIS A 903 18.68 18.89 29.25
C HIS A 903 19.32 19.49 30.51
N SER A 904 20.12 18.74 31.28
CA SER A 904 20.68 19.23 32.55
C SER A 904 22.18 19.49 32.44
N GLY A 905 22.65 20.64 32.94
CA GLY A 905 24.07 20.97 33.00
C GLY A 905 24.37 22.43 32.69
N VAL A 906 25.43 22.70 31.91
CA VAL A 906 25.77 24.05 31.46
C VAL A 906 26.14 23.94 29.99
N ASP A 907 25.15 24.15 29.14
CA ASP A 907 25.19 23.83 27.73
C ASP A 907 25.56 25.03 26.85
N ASN A 908 26.08 24.75 25.66
CA ASN A 908 26.28 25.75 24.61
C ASN A 908 25.50 25.29 23.36
N ILE A 909 24.39 25.95 23.07
CA ILE A 909 23.47 25.56 21.99
C ILE A 909 23.49 26.64 20.90
N THR A 910 23.72 26.25 19.65
CA THR A 910 23.78 27.17 18.51
C THR A 910 22.90 26.66 17.36
N GLY A 911 21.93 27.47 16.92
CA GLY A 911 21.02 27.19 15.79
C GLY A 911 21.72 27.21 14.42
N ASN A 912 22.42 28.30 14.13
CA ASN A 912 23.04 28.67 12.84
C ASN A 912 22.09 29.40 11.88
N GLY A 913 21.28 28.73 11.07
CA GLY A 913 20.36 29.41 10.14
C GLY A 913 19.03 28.69 10.09
N GLY A 914 17.94 29.37 9.75
CA GLY A 914 16.59 28.81 9.87
C GLY A 914 15.87 29.37 11.09
N ASN A 915 14.61 28.96 11.28
CA ASN A 915 13.80 29.40 12.43
C ASN A 915 13.88 28.34 13.51
N ASP A 916 14.74 28.54 14.50
CA ASP A 916 15.10 27.50 15.44
C ASP A 916 14.26 27.53 16.72
N ILE A 917 14.11 26.37 17.36
CA ILE A 917 13.53 26.23 18.70
C ILE A 917 14.61 25.72 19.63
N ILE A 918 14.96 26.53 20.62
CA ILE A 918 16.09 26.29 21.50
C ILE A 918 15.62 26.25 22.96
N ALA A 919 15.83 25.11 23.62
CA ALA A 919 15.56 24.92 25.05
C ALA A 919 16.86 24.53 25.77
N GLY A 920 17.31 25.36 26.73
CA GLY A 920 18.48 25.06 27.55
C GLY A 920 18.25 23.87 28.48
N GLY A 921 17.11 23.88 29.18
CA GLY A 921 16.79 22.89 30.21
C GLY A 921 17.25 23.37 31.58
N LEU A 922 17.72 22.47 32.46
CA LEU A 922 18.21 22.83 33.80
C LEU A 922 19.69 23.21 33.75
N GLY A 923 20.05 24.46 33.99
CA GLY A 923 21.44 24.86 33.85
C GLY A 923 21.70 26.34 33.97
N ASN A 924 22.81 26.82 33.43
CA ASN A 924 22.99 28.24 33.14
C ASN A 924 23.58 28.30 31.73
N ASP A 925 22.74 28.09 30.75
CA ASP A 925 23.14 27.70 29.41
C ASP A 925 23.47 28.91 28.53
N ASN A 926 24.23 28.70 27.46
CA ASN A 926 24.48 29.69 26.42
C ASN A 926 23.68 29.30 25.18
N LEU A 927 22.68 30.11 24.82
CA LEU A 927 21.76 29.87 23.72
C LEU A 927 22.01 30.89 22.61
N THR A 928 22.28 30.40 21.40
CA THR A 928 22.57 31.21 20.21
C THR A 928 21.63 30.80 19.09
N GLY A 929 20.75 31.70 18.62
CA GLY A 929 19.83 31.41 17.50
C GLY A 929 20.50 31.54 16.14
N SER A 930 21.32 32.58 15.98
CA SER A 930 21.98 33.03 14.75
C SER A 930 21.02 33.61 13.70
N GLY A 931 20.68 32.90 12.63
CA GLY A 931 20.01 33.49 11.47
C GLY A 931 18.60 32.97 11.21
N GLY A 932 17.58 33.66 11.71
CA GLY A 932 16.17 33.42 11.39
C GLY A 932 15.26 34.04 12.44
N ASP A 933 14.01 33.60 12.49
CA ASP A 933 13.05 33.98 13.53
C ASP A 933 13.01 32.88 14.61
N ASP A 934 13.85 33.03 15.63
CA ASP A 934 14.12 31.96 16.61
C ASP A 934 13.19 31.99 17.83
N VAL A 935 13.05 30.84 18.48
CA VAL A 935 12.21 30.61 19.66
C VAL A 935 13.07 30.08 20.80
N PHE A 936 13.18 30.84 21.89
CA PHE A 936 13.85 30.42 23.11
C PHE A 936 12.81 29.97 24.14
N VAL A 937 12.89 28.72 24.59
CA VAL A 937 11.88 28.09 25.46
C VAL A 937 12.40 28.01 26.90
N PHE A 938 11.57 28.49 27.84
CA PHE A 938 11.78 28.33 29.28
C PHE A 938 10.58 27.56 29.85
N ALA A 939 10.80 26.27 30.08
CA ALA A 939 9.78 25.34 30.54
C ALA A 939 9.38 25.63 31.98
N THR A 940 10.35 25.86 32.87
CA THR A 940 10.08 26.17 34.27
C THR A 940 10.82 27.42 34.73
N PRO A 941 10.36 28.08 35.82
CA PRO A 941 11.16 29.11 36.46
C PRO A 941 12.52 28.57 36.96
N GLY A 942 12.64 27.25 37.19
CA GLY A 942 13.82 26.56 37.73
C GLY A 942 14.85 26.10 36.69
N ASP A 943 14.65 26.40 35.41
CA ASP A 943 15.56 26.09 34.30
C ASP A 943 16.93 26.74 34.48
N GLY A 944 16.99 27.80 35.30
CA GLY A 944 18.23 28.45 35.72
C GLY A 944 18.38 29.83 35.11
N SER A 945 19.60 30.34 35.04
CA SER A 945 19.89 31.70 34.59
C SER A 945 20.68 31.68 33.29
N ASP A 946 19.97 31.40 32.20
CA ASP A 946 20.57 31.21 30.88
C ASP A 946 21.04 32.52 30.25
N THR A 947 21.83 32.42 29.20
CA THR A 947 22.35 33.55 28.42
C THR A 947 21.96 33.37 26.97
N ILE A 948 21.08 34.24 26.46
CA ILE A 948 20.78 34.32 25.03
C ILE A 948 21.78 35.29 24.40
N THR A 949 22.57 34.83 23.45
CA THR A 949 23.75 35.57 22.97
C THR A 949 23.47 36.58 21.86
N ASP A 950 22.38 36.41 21.12
CA ASP A 950 22.12 37.11 19.85
C ASP A 950 20.63 37.35 19.56
N PHE A 951 19.81 37.50 20.60
CA PHE A 951 18.37 37.73 20.48
C PHE A 951 18.02 38.90 19.53
N GLY A 952 17.39 38.58 18.41
CA GLY A 952 16.96 39.46 17.34
C GLY A 952 15.78 40.37 17.72
N ASN A 953 15.91 41.67 17.40
CA ASN A 953 14.85 42.65 17.69
C ASN A 953 13.67 42.47 16.72
N GLY A 954 12.58 41.85 17.17
CA GLY A 954 11.31 41.74 16.45
C GLY A 954 11.14 40.53 15.55
N SER A 955 12.18 39.68 15.44
CA SER A 955 12.17 38.35 14.81
C SER A 955 11.98 37.25 15.86
N ASP A 956 12.76 37.33 16.96
CA ASP A 956 12.87 36.24 17.92
C ASP A 956 11.79 36.35 19.01
N THR A 957 11.44 35.21 19.58
CA THR A 957 10.46 35.09 20.65
C THR A 957 10.97 34.26 21.82
N ILE A 958 10.44 34.58 23.00
CA ILE A 958 10.64 33.83 24.23
C ILE A 958 9.31 33.14 24.56
N ARG A 959 9.33 31.83 24.72
CA ARG A 959 8.14 31.04 25.10
C ARG A 959 8.25 30.58 26.54
N VAL A 960 7.14 30.72 27.26
CA VAL A 960 6.96 30.30 28.65
C VAL A 960 5.59 29.65 28.80
N PHE A 961 5.45 28.66 29.68
CA PHE A 961 4.20 27.94 29.85
C PHE A 961 3.41 28.44 31.07
N ALA A 962 2.15 28.84 30.88
CA ALA A 962 1.32 29.38 31.96
C ALA A 962 1.15 28.39 33.14
N SER A 963 1.20 27.09 32.87
CA SER A 963 1.13 26.02 33.87
C SER A 963 2.28 26.05 34.89
N GLN A 964 3.45 26.57 34.48
CA GLN A 964 4.67 26.59 35.29
C GLN A 964 4.95 27.95 35.95
N PHE A 965 4.30 29.02 35.45
CA PHE A 965 4.50 30.39 35.90
C PHE A 965 3.27 30.94 36.61
N THR A 966 3.29 30.88 37.95
CA THR A 966 2.14 31.24 38.80
C THR A 966 1.63 32.65 38.48
N GLY A 967 0.35 32.75 38.11
CA GLY A 967 -0.34 34.01 37.83
C GLY A 967 -0.33 34.43 36.36
N LEU A 968 0.23 33.62 35.46
CA LEU A 968 0.08 33.77 34.02
C LEU A 968 -1.17 33.03 33.49
N THR A 969 -1.63 33.45 32.32
CA THR A 969 -2.75 32.84 31.59
C THR A 969 -2.33 32.57 30.16
N ALA A 970 -2.49 31.33 29.70
CA ALA A 970 -2.25 30.89 28.33
C ALA A 970 -2.88 31.82 27.29
N GLY A 971 -2.13 32.17 26.24
CA GLY A 971 -2.57 33.03 25.13
C GLY A 971 -2.73 34.52 25.48
N ALA A 972 -2.51 34.94 26.73
CA ALA A 972 -2.56 36.35 27.10
C ALA A 972 -1.20 37.03 26.88
N THR A 973 -1.20 38.25 26.34
CA THR A 973 0.02 39.07 26.31
C THR A 973 0.42 39.42 27.75
N PRO A 974 1.63 39.02 28.21
CA PRO A 974 2.01 39.23 29.59
C PRO A 974 2.33 40.70 29.88
N THR A 975 2.26 41.07 31.16
CA THR A 975 2.74 42.39 31.59
C THR A 975 4.26 42.38 31.63
N LEU A 976 4.91 43.30 30.91
CA LEU A 976 6.36 43.49 30.89
C LEU A 976 6.72 44.89 31.41
N THR A 977 7.47 44.96 32.51
CA THR A 977 7.97 46.22 33.09
C THR A 977 9.44 46.43 32.69
N LEU A 978 9.69 47.50 31.93
CA LEU A 978 11.02 47.88 31.46
C LEU A 978 11.70 48.85 32.44
N SER A 979 12.84 48.46 33.03
CA SER A 979 13.71 49.33 33.85
C SER A 979 12.95 50.23 34.86
N GLY A 980 12.11 49.62 35.70
CA GLY A 980 11.28 50.31 36.70
C GLY A 980 11.03 49.47 37.96
N THR A 981 10.53 50.12 39.01
CA THR A 981 10.09 49.45 40.25
C THR A 981 8.74 48.75 40.00
N PRO A 982 8.54 47.50 40.45
CA PRO A 982 7.29 46.75 40.28
C PRO A 982 6.04 47.59 40.60
N VAL A 983 5.01 47.50 39.75
CA VAL A 983 3.79 48.30 39.88
C VAL A 983 2.56 47.40 40.04
N GLY A 984 2.45 46.64 41.14
CA GLY A 984 1.21 45.90 41.39
C GLY A 984 1.28 44.76 42.39
N THR A 985 0.28 43.87 42.26
CA THR A 985 0.13 42.61 43.01
C THR A 985 -0.18 41.44 42.05
N THR A 986 0.23 41.56 40.78
CA THR A 986 -0.06 40.61 39.70
C THR A 986 1.23 40.19 39.02
N ALA A 987 1.31 38.92 38.60
CA ALA A 987 2.47 38.36 37.94
C ALA A 987 2.92 39.19 36.72
N GLN A 988 4.22 39.44 36.61
CA GLN A 988 4.80 40.24 35.53
C GLN A 988 6.21 39.78 35.18
N PHE A 989 6.64 40.09 33.96
CA PHE A 989 8.04 40.03 33.57
C PHE A 989 8.72 41.37 33.84
N LEU A 990 9.96 41.30 34.33
CA LEU A 990 10.84 42.44 34.57
C LEU A 990 12.00 42.32 33.59
N TYR A 991 12.28 43.38 32.84
CA TYR A 991 13.46 43.42 31.96
C TYR A 991 14.30 44.66 32.27
N ASN A 992 15.53 44.43 32.76
CA ASN A 992 16.42 45.51 33.19
C ASN A 992 17.88 45.16 32.90
N GLY A 993 18.56 46.01 32.12
CA GLY A 993 19.99 45.86 31.83
C GLY A 993 20.36 44.54 31.14
N GLY A 994 19.46 44.01 30.30
CA GLY A 994 19.62 42.72 29.61
C GLY A 994 19.11 41.52 30.40
N ILE A 995 18.73 41.68 31.67
CA ILE A 995 18.24 40.57 32.50
C ILE A 995 16.72 40.51 32.41
N LEU A 996 16.19 39.38 31.94
CA LEU A 996 14.78 39.02 32.00
C LEU A 996 14.50 38.20 33.26
N SER A 997 13.50 38.62 34.02
CA SER A 997 13.08 37.94 35.24
C SER A 997 11.57 37.85 35.32
N PHE A 998 11.06 36.84 36.01
CA PHE A 998 9.65 36.67 36.34
C PHE A 998 9.39 37.00 37.80
N ASP A 999 8.39 37.83 38.05
CA ASP A 999 7.93 38.26 39.38
C ASP A 999 6.52 37.75 39.60
N SER A 1000 6.40 36.58 40.26
CA SER A 1000 5.13 35.84 40.34
C SER A 1000 4.06 36.53 41.19
N ASP A 1001 4.47 37.40 42.14
CA ASP A 1001 3.56 38.13 43.04
C ASP A 1001 3.40 39.61 42.66
N GLY A 1002 4.18 40.10 41.68
CA GLY A 1002 4.13 41.47 41.19
C GLY A 1002 4.73 42.53 42.13
N THR A 1003 5.28 42.11 43.28
CA THR A 1003 5.80 43.01 44.32
C THR A 1003 7.29 43.30 44.17
N GLY A 1004 7.99 42.46 43.40
CA GLY A 1004 9.44 42.44 43.15
C GLY A 1004 10.34 42.49 44.37
N ALA A 1005 9.89 41.97 45.51
CA ALA A 1005 10.67 41.92 46.75
C ALA A 1005 11.07 40.50 47.18
N THR A 1006 10.27 39.47 46.86
CA THR A 1006 10.44 38.11 47.44
C THR A 1006 10.24 36.94 46.47
N ALA A 1007 9.78 37.17 45.25
CA ALA A 1007 9.46 36.12 44.28
C ALA A 1007 9.95 36.44 42.84
N VAL A 1008 11.10 37.09 42.72
CA VAL A 1008 11.72 37.42 41.43
C VAL A 1008 12.74 36.36 41.06
N GLN A 1009 12.53 35.68 39.94
CA GLN A 1009 13.41 34.66 39.39
C GLN A 1009 14.00 35.13 38.07
N THR A 1010 15.32 35.03 37.92
CA THR A 1010 15.98 35.30 36.63
C THR A 1010 15.72 34.12 35.71
N LEU A 1011 15.32 34.42 34.47
CA LEU A 1011 15.13 33.42 33.42
C LEU A 1011 16.30 33.44 32.45
N ALA A 1012 16.62 34.64 31.93
CA ALA A 1012 17.69 34.78 30.95
C ALA A 1012 18.38 36.13 31.02
N THR A 1013 19.66 36.14 30.64
CA THR A 1013 20.43 37.32 30.28
C THR A 1013 20.51 37.42 28.75
N LEU A 1014 19.88 38.44 28.17
CA LEU A 1014 19.96 38.76 26.75
C LEU A 1014 21.17 39.66 26.52
N THR A 1015 22.19 39.12 25.86
CA THR A 1015 23.45 39.82 25.62
C THR A 1015 23.25 41.02 24.70
N GLY A 1016 23.92 42.14 25.01
CA GLY A 1016 23.78 43.39 24.26
C GLY A 1016 22.55 44.23 24.65
N SER A 1017 21.72 43.75 25.57
CA SER A 1017 20.51 44.42 26.08
C SER A 1017 19.57 44.87 24.94
N PRO A 1018 19.12 43.95 24.07
CA PRO A 1018 18.19 44.27 22.98
C PRO A 1018 16.86 44.84 23.51
N ALA A 1019 16.12 45.51 22.63
CA ALA A 1019 14.80 46.03 22.99
C ALA A 1019 13.78 44.89 22.99
N LEU A 1020 13.21 44.58 24.15
CA LEU A 1020 12.23 43.51 24.30
C LEU A 1020 10.81 44.07 24.37
N ALA A 1021 9.92 43.61 23.49
CA ALA A 1021 8.50 43.93 23.53
C ALA A 1021 7.69 42.84 24.25
N ALA A 1022 6.59 43.23 24.90
CA ALA A 1022 5.69 42.26 25.57
C ALA A 1022 5.11 41.21 24.61
N SER A 1023 4.95 41.55 23.32
CA SER A 1023 4.48 40.63 22.29
C SER A 1023 5.50 39.56 21.89
N GLN A 1024 6.77 39.72 22.24
CA GLN A 1024 7.81 38.71 22.00
C GLN A 1024 7.93 37.71 23.15
N ILE A 1025 7.19 37.91 24.25
CA ILE A 1025 7.04 36.91 25.31
C ILE A 1025 5.70 36.24 25.10
N VAL A 1026 5.72 35.02 24.57
CA VAL A 1026 4.54 34.23 24.27
C VAL A 1026 4.27 33.32 25.46
N VAL A 1027 3.11 33.51 26.10
CA VAL A 1027 2.62 32.64 27.16
C VAL A 1027 1.75 31.57 26.52
N LEU A 1028 2.24 30.34 26.54
CA LEU A 1028 1.53 29.16 26.07
C LEU A 1028 0.57 28.63 27.14
#